data_AF-A0A7G2F017-F1
#
_entry.id   AF-A0A7G2F017-F1
#
_cell.length_a   1.000
_cell.length_b   1.000
_cell.length_c   1.000
_cell.angle_alpha   90.00
_cell.angle_beta   90.00
_cell.angle_gamma   90.00
#
_symmetry.space_group_name_H-M   'P 1'
#
loop_
_entity.id
_entity.type
_entity.pdbx_description
1 polymer ?
#
loop_
_entity_poly.entity_id
_entity_poly.type
_entity_poly.pdbx_seq_one_letter_code
_entity_poly.pdbx_strand_id
1 'polypeptide(L)'
;MILIMELKHLLPIFWFLFIGFVVVFAPECGKTGVFVPSGRYDKNRGLVLSSLASNVSAQGGYFNTSLGQGPDQVYALGMCIQGAEPEVCYNCIDFASTLLLSSCPNQTEGLAWSEKRVVCMVRYSNSLFFGSLTIEPHFPTPSQDDIRSDLAEFDQAWQLLTIGMIANTTSPSSKSKYYAADEATLPASRIIYALMQCTPDLSLEDCRTCLKQSVSDFQSCCNGKQGGTVYRASCLFRWDLFPFAEAFSRITLAPPAVTNTTTKKDTITISMAIFKGIVSSIVIIIILLLLAFGFVFYRRRKSYQESSSDITITRSLQFDFKAIEAATDKFSESNIIGRGGFGEVFKAVLNGTEVAIKRLSKSSKQGAGEFKNEVAVVAKLHHRNLVRLLGFCLEGEEKILVYEFVPNKSLDYFLFDTTAENLVTCAWKLWRKGSQLELVDPTISENCETEEVIRCIHIALLCVQQSPTDRPSLSTINMMLTSNSYVLPDPQQPGFFFPNKSNKERDGLESSQYTNRCGKTGFSLLDDTFDKNRRLLLSSLASNASDQGGFYSASVGQGSEQIYAEGLCIPGAEPKDCSNCFNYSSNSVIERCRNQTEGLIWSDDVILCMIRFSNRLFSGSLEMEPSYNLLVNGDIQVNLTEFDRSWEDLTSHMIAEATSSSSQRKYYAAEAVSLTSFQNIYLLMQCTPFISLRDCNTCLSQSVRDYKSCCYGKKGGNVNRPSCFFRTNTNKRGIIVGITVVLTLVISVLLVLGYSLCRRRKASQEFATERSSMTTYGTAPPENATDDITTSGSLQFEFKSIETATSNFEKSNKLGHGGFGEVYKGTFPNGTEVAVKRLSKTSGQGEQEFKNEVLLVAKLQHRNLVRLLGFSVEGEEKILVYKFVHNKSLDYFLFDSSIGNLVTYVWRLWNNGSSLELIDPAMGENYDKDEVIRCIHIGLLCVQENPADRPTMSIVFQMLTNTTITLPIPQMPGFVFRVRPEPNPSAERLQPGPSTAMSFACSIDDASITSVNPR
;
A
#
# COMPACT_ATOMS: atom_id res chain seq x y z
N MET A 1 22.93 32.35 1.73
CA MET A 1 22.21 33.05 0.62
C MET A 1 22.63 32.51 -0.76
N ILE A 2 23.48 31.47 -0.82
CA ILE A 2 23.29 30.27 -1.75
C ILE A 2 22.21 27.58 -0.88
N LEU A 3 22.89 26.49 -0.38
CA LEU A 3 22.52 25.42 0.55
C LEU A 3 21.87 25.89 1.89
N ILE A 4 21.24 27.07 1.94
CA ILE A 4 20.17 27.37 2.90
C ILE A 4 18.83 26.82 2.37
N MET A 5 18.68 26.56 1.05
CA MET A 5 17.48 25.93 0.48
C MET A 5 17.65 24.52 -0.08
N GLU A 6 18.88 24.01 -0.23
CA GLU A 6 19.10 22.54 -0.30
C GLU A 6 18.53 21.81 0.93
N LEU A 7 18.48 22.50 2.07
CA LEU A 7 18.13 21.92 3.37
C LEU A 7 16.64 21.62 3.60
N LYS A 8 15.76 21.83 2.60
CA LYS A 8 14.32 21.51 2.70
C LYS A 8 13.85 20.30 1.90
N HIS A 9 14.63 19.80 0.94
CA HIS A 9 14.28 18.60 0.18
C HIS A 9 14.69 17.29 0.89
N LEU A 10 15.50 17.37 1.95
CA LEU A 10 16.03 16.19 2.66
C LEU A 10 15.01 15.49 3.58
N LEU A 11 14.06 16.20 4.19
CA LEU A 11 13.12 15.59 5.17
C LEU A 11 12.17 14.53 4.57
N PRO A 12 11.52 14.75 3.41
CA PRO A 12 10.61 13.74 2.84
C PRO A 12 11.31 12.46 2.39
N ILE A 13 12.53 12.60 1.85
CA ILE A 13 13.40 11.48 1.47
C ILE A 13 13.76 10.64 2.71
N PHE A 14 14.00 11.30 3.84
CA PHE A 14 14.29 10.66 5.13
C PHE A 14 13.11 9.85 5.71
N TRP A 15 11.87 10.10 5.27
CA TRP A 15 10.68 9.34 5.71
C TRP A 15 10.34 8.18 4.78
N PHE A 16 10.49 8.33 3.46
CA PHE A 16 10.26 7.23 2.51
C PHE A 16 11.25 6.06 2.66
N LEU A 17 12.42 6.29 3.26
CA LEU A 17 13.40 5.26 3.58
C LEU A 17 13.04 4.39 4.82
N PHE A 18 11.95 4.68 5.54
CA PHE A 18 11.66 4.05 6.84
C PHE A 18 10.48 3.06 6.88
N ILE A 19 9.70 2.90 5.81
CA ILE A 19 8.48 2.06 5.79
C ILE A 19 8.44 1.14 4.56
N GLY A 20 9.44 0.26 4.38
CA GLY A 20 9.46 -0.60 3.19
C GLY A 20 10.62 -1.57 3.01
N PHE A 21 11.02 -2.34 4.03
CA PHE A 21 11.94 -3.48 3.82
C PHE A 21 11.52 -4.74 4.61
N VAL A 22 10.53 -5.45 4.04
CA VAL A 22 10.42 -6.90 4.15
C VAL A 22 10.53 -7.42 2.72
N VAL A 23 11.62 -8.13 2.40
CA VAL A 23 11.82 -8.71 1.06
C VAL A 23 10.95 -9.96 0.95
N VAL A 24 9.77 -9.80 0.33
CA VAL A 24 8.95 -10.94 -0.10
C VAL A 24 9.39 -11.30 -1.52
N PHE A 25 10.11 -12.41 -1.66
CA PHE A 25 10.40 -12.98 -2.97
C PHE A 25 9.11 -13.46 -3.62
N ALA A 26 8.79 -12.90 -4.80
CA ALA A 26 7.75 -13.43 -5.67
C ALA A 26 8.31 -14.64 -6.45
N PRO A 27 7.56 -15.73 -6.64
CA PRO A 27 7.97 -16.82 -7.53
C PRO A 27 7.84 -16.39 -9.00
N GLU A 28 8.70 -16.94 -9.86
CA GLU A 28 8.55 -16.78 -11.31
C GLU A 28 7.61 -17.88 -11.83
N CYS A 29 6.57 -17.49 -12.55
CA CYS A 29 5.64 -18.40 -13.23
C CYS A 29 5.94 -18.47 -14.73
N GLY A 30 5.81 -19.66 -15.33
CA GLY A 30 6.06 -19.88 -16.75
C GLY A 30 5.22 -18.96 -17.66
N LYS A 31 5.89 -18.25 -18.57
CA LYS A 31 5.23 -17.33 -19.54
C LYS A 31 4.68 -18.05 -20.78
N THR A 32 4.98 -19.34 -20.92
CA THR A 32 4.61 -20.19 -22.05
C THR A 32 4.09 -21.53 -21.53
N GLY A 33 2.89 -21.91 -21.96
CA GLY A 33 2.22 -23.13 -21.51
C GLY A 33 1.22 -22.87 -20.37
N VAL A 34 -0.03 -23.28 -20.59
CA VAL A 34 -1.15 -23.10 -19.68
C VAL A 34 -1.93 -24.40 -19.62
N PHE A 35 -2.31 -24.86 -18.43
CA PHE A 35 -3.16 -26.04 -18.26
C PHE A 35 -4.57 -25.64 -17.80
N VAL A 36 -5.52 -26.57 -17.88
CA VAL A 36 -6.92 -26.36 -17.41
C VAL A 36 -7.00 -26.57 -15.89
N PRO A 37 -7.37 -25.57 -15.09
CA PRO A 37 -7.54 -25.72 -13.64
C PRO A 37 -8.49 -26.86 -13.27
N SER A 38 -8.22 -27.55 -12.17
CA SER A 38 -8.87 -28.82 -11.77
C SER A 38 -8.72 -30.00 -12.74
N GLY A 39 -7.96 -29.82 -13.83
CA GLY A 39 -7.59 -30.86 -14.80
C GLY A 39 -6.65 -31.93 -14.22
N ARG A 40 -6.30 -32.93 -15.04
CA ARG A 40 -5.41 -34.03 -14.63
C ARG A 40 -3.97 -33.53 -14.35
N TYR A 41 -3.40 -32.72 -15.24
CA TYR A 41 -2.13 -31.99 -14.98
C TYR A 41 -2.14 -31.25 -13.64
N ASP A 42 -3.20 -30.47 -13.35
CA ASP A 42 -3.29 -29.68 -12.12
C ASP A 42 -3.32 -30.55 -10.86
N LYS A 43 -4.08 -31.64 -10.89
CA LYS A 43 -4.13 -32.64 -9.81
C LYS A 43 -2.77 -33.32 -9.60
N ASN A 44 -2.08 -33.68 -10.69
CA ASN A 44 -0.73 -34.24 -10.61
C ASN A 44 0.27 -33.22 -10.03
N ARG A 45 0.15 -31.94 -10.40
CA ARG A 45 0.98 -30.84 -9.90
C ARG A 45 0.77 -30.63 -8.41
N GLY A 46 -0.48 -30.58 -7.96
CA GLY A 46 -0.83 -30.50 -6.54
C GLY A 46 -0.23 -31.65 -5.74
N LEU A 47 -0.44 -32.89 -6.17
CA LEU A 47 0.09 -34.10 -5.53
C LEU A 47 1.63 -34.14 -5.49
N VAL A 48 2.31 -33.69 -6.56
CA VAL A 48 3.78 -33.61 -6.59
C VAL A 48 4.29 -32.54 -5.63
N LEU A 49 3.76 -31.31 -5.70
CA LEU A 49 4.25 -30.20 -4.87
C LEU A 49 3.97 -30.41 -3.38
N SER A 50 2.83 -31.01 -3.01
CA SER A 50 2.51 -31.34 -1.61
C SER A 50 3.30 -32.53 -1.06
N SER A 51 3.78 -33.43 -1.90
CA SER A 51 4.65 -34.55 -1.49
C SER A 51 6.15 -34.25 -1.60
N LEU A 52 6.53 -33.09 -2.16
CA LEU A 52 7.93 -32.75 -2.39
C LEU A 52 8.71 -32.53 -1.08
N ALA A 53 8.12 -31.82 -0.11
CA ALA A 53 8.79 -31.45 1.14
C ALA A 53 9.28 -32.66 1.96
N SER A 54 8.44 -33.69 2.10
CA SER A 54 8.80 -34.92 2.82
C SER A 54 9.90 -35.70 2.11
N ASN A 55 9.84 -35.81 0.78
CA ASN A 55 10.85 -36.52 0.00
C ASN A 55 12.20 -35.82 -0.01
N VAL A 56 12.25 -34.49 -0.22
CA VAL A 56 13.49 -33.69 -0.18
C VAL A 56 14.14 -33.77 1.22
N SER A 57 13.32 -33.67 2.27
CA SER A 57 13.77 -33.81 3.68
C SER A 57 14.34 -35.21 3.96
N ALA A 58 13.64 -36.27 3.53
CA ALA A 58 14.07 -37.66 3.72
C ALA A 58 15.35 -38.03 2.94
N GLN A 59 15.61 -37.36 1.80
CA GLN A 59 16.74 -37.64 0.91
C GLN A 59 17.91 -36.65 1.08
N GLY A 60 18.00 -36.00 2.25
CA GLY A 60 19.17 -35.22 2.65
C GLY A 60 19.28 -33.83 2.00
N GLY A 61 18.18 -33.28 1.51
CA GLY A 61 18.11 -31.93 0.96
C GLY A 61 18.04 -31.81 -0.56
N TYR A 62 17.86 -32.93 -1.28
CA TYR A 62 17.54 -32.91 -2.73
C TYR A 62 16.59 -34.03 -3.10
N PHE A 63 15.60 -33.75 -3.96
CA PHE A 63 14.81 -34.77 -4.65
C PHE A 63 14.22 -34.24 -5.96
N ASN A 64 14.16 -35.10 -6.98
CA ASN A 64 13.43 -34.86 -8.22
C ASN A 64 12.44 -36.01 -8.49
N THR A 65 11.31 -35.71 -9.14
CA THR A 65 10.22 -36.66 -9.37
C THR A 65 9.34 -36.27 -10.55
N SER A 66 8.54 -37.20 -11.05
CA SER A 66 7.49 -36.91 -12.04
C SER A 66 6.23 -37.72 -11.80
N LEU A 67 5.06 -37.13 -12.05
CA LEU A 67 3.76 -37.77 -11.90
C LEU A 67 2.87 -37.47 -13.12
N GLY A 68 2.08 -38.46 -13.55
CA GLY A 68 1.28 -38.39 -14.77
C GLY A 68 1.98 -38.95 -16.00
N GLN A 69 1.31 -38.90 -17.15
CA GLN A 69 1.79 -39.39 -18.44
C GLN A 69 1.31 -38.49 -19.57
N GLY A 70 2.13 -38.30 -20.61
CA GLY A 70 1.78 -37.48 -21.77
C GLY A 70 1.47 -36.03 -21.37
N PRO A 71 0.36 -35.42 -21.83
CA PRO A 71 0.05 -34.02 -21.54
C PRO A 71 -0.27 -33.74 -20.05
N ASP A 72 -0.51 -34.77 -19.25
CA ASP A 72 -0.74 -34.66 -17.81
C ASP A 72 0.53 -34.87 -16.97
N GLN A 73 1.70 -35.05 -17.60
CA GLN A 73 2.95 -35.34 -16.90
C GLN A 73 3.61 -34.06 -16.35
N VAL A 74 3.77 -34.03 -15.03
CA VAL A 74 4.47 -32.96 -14.29
C VAL A 74 5.84 -33.48 -13.88
N TYR A 75 6.88 -32.69 -14.14
CA TYR A 75 8.22 -32.86 -13.56
C TYR A 75 8.42 -31.81 -12.46
N ALA A 76 8.98 -32.20 -11.32
CA ALA A 76 9.39 -31.24 -10.29
C ALA A 76 10.66 -31.68 -9.56
N LEU A 77 11.38 -30.70 -9.02
CA LEU A 77 12.44 -30.92 -8.04
C LEU A 77 12.41 -29.89 -6.93
N GLY A 78 12.96 -30.26 -5.78
CA GLY A 78 13.19 -29.37 -4.65
C GLY A 78 14.58 -29.59 -4.06
N MET A 79 15.19 -28.51 -3.56
CA MET A 79 16.49 -28.59 -2.89
C MET A 79 16.67 -27.57 -1.77
N CYS A 80 17.48 -27.94 -0.77
CA CYS A 80 17.93 -27.12 0.34
C CYS A 80 19.47 -27.01 0.32
N ILE A 81 20.06 -26.08 1.07
CA ILE A 81 21.52 -26.07 1.28
C ILE A 81 22.00 -27.38 1.93
N GLN A 82 23.20 -27.84 1.55
CA GLN A 82 23.72 -29.13 2.00
C GLN A 82 23.90 -29.15 3.52
N GLY A 83 23.31 -30.15 4.20
CA GLY A 83 23.46 -30.34 5.64
C GLY A 83 22.56 -29.47 6.52
N ALA A 84 21.51 -28.85 5.96
CA ALA A 84 20.39 -28.31 6.72
C ALA A 84 19.69 -29.38 7.57
N GLU A 85 19.02 -28.98 8.65
CA GLU A 85 18.23 -29.91 9.46
C GLU A 85 16.96 -30.36 8.70
N PRO A 86 16.54 -31.66 8.78
CA PRO A 86 15.42 -32.17 7.99
C PRO A 86 14.11 -31.39 8.17
N GLU A 87 13.78 -30.97 9.40
CA GLU A 87 12.59 -30.17 9.70
C GLU A 87 12.68 -28.76 9.10
N VAL A 88 13.85 -28.11 9.16
CA VAL A 88 14.05 -26.77 8.59
C VAL A 88 14.00 -26.82 7.06
N CYS A 89 14.56 -27.86 6.45
CA CYS A 89 14.46 -28.09 5.01
C CYS A 89 13.01 -28.38 4.57
N TYR A 90 12.30 -29.26 5.29
CA TYR A 90 10.88 -29.57 5.05
C TYR A 90 10.03 -28.28 5.03
N ASN A 91 10.11 -27.48 6.09
CA ASN A 91 9.35 -26.24 6.24
C ASN A 91 9.66 -25.18 5.16
N CYS A 92 10.87 -25.22 4.57
CA CYS A 92 11.22 -24.33 3.47
C CYS A 92 10.63 -24.79 2.14
N ILE A 93 10.75 -26.09 1.81
CA ILE A 93 10.21 -26.68 0.58
C ILE A 93 8.68 -26.62 0.58
N ASP A 94 8.03 -26.91 1.71
CA ASP A 94 6.58 -26.83 1.86
C ASP A 94 6.05 -25.40 1.60
N PHE A 95 6.71 -24.39 2.19
CA PHE A 95 6.39 -22.99 1.94
C PHE A 95 6.60 -22.59 0.47
N ALA A 96 7.69 -23.03 -0.17
CA ALA A 96 7.97 -22.73 -1.57
C ALA A 96 6.98 -23.44 -2.53
N SER A 97 6.62 -24.69 -2.26
CA SER A 97 5.55 -25.43 -2.97
C SER A 97 4.20 -24.72 -2.86
N THR A 98 3.82 -24.30 -1.65
CA THR A 98 2.56 -23.59 -1.38
C THR A 98 2.52 -22.20 -2.05
N LEU A 99 3.65 -21.49 -2.04
CA LEU A 99 3.82 -20.21 -2.74
C LEU A 99 3.67 -20.37 -4.27
N LEU A 100 4.16 -21.47 -4.85
CA LEU A 100 3.98 -21.77 -6.27
C LEU A 100 2.53 -22.13 -6.63
N LEU A 101 1.88 -22.98 -5.84
CA LEU A 101 0.48 -23.37 -6.05
C LEU A 101 -0.47 -22.16 -6.00
N SER A 102 -0.20 -21.19 -5.13
CA SER A 102 -1.01 -19.98 -4.96
C SER A 102 -0.69 -18.86 -5.96
N SER A 103 0.58 -18.71 -6.37
CA SER A 103 1.00 -17.60 -7.24
C SER A 103 0.97 -17.93 -8.73
N CYS A 104 1.12 -19.21 -9.10
CA CYS A 104 1.10 -19.68 -10.48
C CYS A 104 -0.16 -20.53 -10.73
N PRO A 105 -1.37 -19.94 -10.81
CA PRO A 105 -2.62 -20.69 -10.76
C PRO A 105 -2.84 -21.64 -11.94
N ASN A 106 -2.34 -21.33 -13.15
CA ASN A 106 -2.60 -22.11 -14.37
C ASN A 106 -1.38 -22.29 -15.31
N GLN A 107 -0.21 -21.78 -14.93
CA GLN A 107 1.03 -21.88 -15.71
C GLN A 107 1.65 -23.27 -15.59
N THR A 108 2.02 -23.88 -16.71
CA THR A 108 2.60 -25.25 -16.69
C THR A 108 3.97 -25.33 -16.05
N GLU A 109 4.65 -24.20 -15.84
CA GLU A 109 5.94 -24.11 -15.16
C GLU A 109 5.93 -23.09 -14.02
N GLY A 110 6.83 -23.28 -13.04
CA GLY A 110 7.08 -22.30 -11.98
C GLY A 110 8.37 -22.58 -11.21
N LEU A 111 8.97 -21.51 -10.68
CA LEU A 111 10.22 -21.51 -9.91
C LEU A 111 10.08 -20.60 -8.68
N ALA A 112 10.36 -21.13 -7.49
CA ALA A 112 10.43 -20.35 -6.26
C ALA A 112 11.77 -20.59 -5.53
N TRP A 113 12.39 -19.49 -5.12
CA TRP A 113 13.47 -19.47 -4.13
C TRP A 113 12.92 -18.89 -2.82
N SER A 114 13.35 -19.44 -1.69
CA SER A 114 12.91 -19.00 -0.35
C SER A 114 14.09 -18.96 0.61
N GLU A 115 14.25 -17.82 1.29
CA GLU A 115 15.26 -17.59 2.33
C GLU A 115 14.57 -17.20 3.65
N LYS A 116 14.45 -18.13 4.61
CA LYS A 116 13.85 -17.86 5.94
C LYS A 116 14.74 -18.22 7.12
N ARG A 117 15.32 -19.42 7.08
CA ARG A 117 16.34 -19.92 8.03
C ARG A 117 17.40 -20.68 7.23
N VAL A 118 16.92 -21.63 6.43
CA VAL A 118 17.63 -22.24 5.30
C VAL A 118 17.27 -21.49 4.01
N VAL A 119 18.13 -21.61 3.00
CA VAL A 119 17.79 -21.30 1.59
C VAL A 119 17.30 -22.59 0.92
N CYS A 120 16.21 -22.49 0.16
CA CYS A 120 15.70 -23.61 -0.65
C CYS A 120 15.12 -23.14 -1.98
N MET A 121 15.02 -24.08 -2.93
CA MET A 121 14.40 -23.90 -4.24
C MET A 121 13.35 -24.98 -4.49
N VAL A 122 12.25 -24.63 -5.16
CA VAL A 122 11.30 -25.57 -5.78
C VAL A 122 11.06 -25.15 -7.23
N ARG A 123 11.06 -26.12 -8.15
CA ARG A 123 10.79 -25.90 -9.58
C ARG A 123 9.89 -26.99 -10.14
N TYR A 124 8.91 -26.64 -10.97
CA TYR A 124 8.10 -27.58 -11.74
C TYR A 124 7.95 -27.16 -13.22
N SER A 125 7.66 -28.12 -14.10
CA SER A 125 7.39 -27.93 -15.53
C SER A 125 6.60 -29.11 -16.11
N ASN A 126 5.93 -28.90 -17.25
CA ASN A 126 5.38 -29.96 -18.10
C ASN A 126 6.41 -30.59 -19.06
N SER A 127 7.65 -30.08 -19.05
CA SER A 127 8.78 -30.59 -19.82
C SER A 127 9.86 -31.16 -18.91
N LEU A 128 10.65 -32.11 -19.43
CA LEU A 128 11.77 -32.69 -18.68
C LEU A 128 12.94 -31.69 -18.67
N PHE A 129 13.23 -31.10 -17.51
CA PHE A 129 14.36 -30.19 -17.31
C PHE A 129 15.50 -30.78 -16.48
N PHE A 130 15.39 -32.03 -16.02
CA PHE A 130 16.42 -32.65 -15.17
C PHE A 130 17.74 -32.84 -15.94
N GLY A 131 18.84 -32.44 -15.31
CA GLY A 131 20.18 -32.43 -15.91
C GLY A 131 20.37 -31.39 -17.02
N SER A 132 19.39 -30.50 -17.25
CA SER A 132 19.46 -29.45 -18.28
C SER A 132 19.84 -28.11 -17.67
N LEU A 133 20.97 -27.55 -18.10
CA LEU A 133 21.46 -26.24 -17.64
C LEU A 133 20.48 -25.12 -18.01
N THR A 134 19.74 -24.61 -17.03
CA THR A 134 18.82 -23.49 -17.21
C THR A 134 19.40 -22.23 -16.56
N ILE A 135 19.91 -21.32 -17.40
CA ILE A 135 20.59 -20.07 -16.97
C ILE A 135 19.59 -18.96 -16.59
N GLU A 136 18.36 -19.04 -17.12
CA GLU A 136 17.26 -18.09 -16.88
C GLU A 136 16.12 -18.69 -16.05
N PRO A 137 15.29 -17.88 -15.35
CA PRO A 137 15.50 -16.44 -15.12
C PRO A 137 16.71 -16.21 -14.21
N HIS A 138 17.43 -15.11 -14.41
CA HIS A 138 18.49 -14.68 -13.50
C HIS A 138 18.12 -13.40 -12.73
N PHE A 139 18.33 -13.42 -11.41
CA PHE A 139 17.99 -12.31 -10.53
C PHE A 139 19.16 -11.93 -9.63
N PRO A 140 20.00 -10.95 -10.02
CA PRO A 140 21.00 -10.38 -9.14
C PRO A 140 20.35 -9.41 -8.14
N THR A 141 20.43 -9.74 -6.86
CA THR A 141 19.94 -8.93 -5.74
C THR A 141 21.14 -8.48 -4.88
N PRO A 142 21.79 -7.34 -5.21
CA PRO A 142 22.88 -6.79 -4.41
C PRO A 142 22.41 -6.29 -3.03
N SER A 143 23.33 -6.29 -2.07
CA SER A 143 23.22 -5.49 -0.85
C SER A 143 23.19 -3.99 -1.18
N GLN A 144 22.64 -3.17 -0.28
CA GLN A 144 22.59 -1.72 -0.51
C GLN A 144 23.92 -1.02 -0.25
N ASP A 145 24.70 -1.51 0.72
CA ASP A 145 25.97 -0.91 1.15
C ASP A 145 27.14 -1.14 0.16
N ASP A 146 28.00 -0.13 0.02
CA ASP A 146 29.21 -0.16 -0.79
C ASP A 146 30.48 -0.42 0.06
N ILE A 147 31.44 -1.16 -0.49
CA ILE A 147 32.75 -1.44 0.10
C ILE A 147 33.53 -0.12 0.28
N ARG A 148 34.21 0.02 1.43
CA ARG A 148 34.92 1.26 1.84
C ARG A 148 36.42 1.06 2.11
N SER A 149 36.98 -0.03 1.65
CA SER A 149 38.41 -0.39 1.76
C SER A 149 39.11 -0.26 0.40
N ASP A 150 40.41 -0.54 0.35
CA ASP A 150 41.09 -0.71 -0.94
C ASP A 150 40.39 -1.81 -1.75
N LEU A 151 39.99 -1.47 -2.97
CA LEU A 151 39.27 -2.38 -3.86
C LEU A 151 40.20 -3.46 -4.43
N ALA A 152 41.48 -3.18 -4.64
CA ALA A 152 42.39 -4.13 -5.29
C ALA A 152 42.60 -5.40 -4.45
N GLU A 153 42.84 -5.24 -3.15
CA GLU A 153 43.01 -6.38 -2.23
C GLU A 153 41.68 -7.08 -1.93
N PHE A 154 40.57 -6.33 -1.86
CA PHE A 154 39.24 -6.92 -1.72
C PHE A 154 38.87 -7.78 -2.94
N ASP A 155 38.98 -7.22 -4.14
CA ASP A 155 38.62 -7.87 -5.40
C ASP A 155 39.52 -9.10 -5.62
N GLN A 156 40.80 -9.02 -5.26
CA GLN A 156 41.71 -10.17 -5.27
C GLN A 156 41.26 -11.28 -4.31
N ALA A 157 40.93 -10.94 -3.05
CA ALA A 157 40.46 -11.93 -2.07
C ALA A 157 39.13 -12.58 -2.49
N TRP A 158 38.19 -11.78 -3.01
CA TRP A 158 36.88 -12.24 -3.48
C TRP A 158 36.98 -13.10 -4.75
N GLN A 159 37.86 -12.76 -5.70
CA GLN A 159 38.14 -13.57 -6.89
C GLN A 159 38.81 -14.89 -6.51
N LEU A 160 39.80 -14.89 -5.62
CA LEU A 160 40.46 -16.10 -5.15
C LEU A 160 39.47 -17.04 -4.43
N LEU A 161 38.61 -16.50 -3.57
CA LEU A 161 37.55 -17.24 -2.89
C LEU A 161 36.57 -17.86 -3.90
N THR A 162 35.98 -17.07 -4.79
CA THR A 162 34.99 -17.57 -5.77
C THR A 162 35.58 -18.58 -6.75
N ILE A 163 36.82 -18.37 -7.23
CA ILE A 163 37.54 -19.36 -8.07
C ILE A 163 37.79 -20.65 -7.30
N GLY A 164 38.25 -20.58 -6.04
CA GLY A 164 38.50 -21.74 -5.19
C GLY A 164 37.24 -22.55 -4.92
N MET A 165 36.13 -21.88 -4.59
CA MET A 165 34.84 -22.53 -4.36
C MET A 165 34.26 -23.16 -5.64
N ILE A 166 34.39 -22.50 -6.81
CA ILE A 166 33.99 -23.10 -8.10
C ILE A 166 34.83 -24.34 -8.40
N ALA A 167 36.14 -24.32 -8.13
CA ALA A 167 37.00 -25.50 -8.30
C ALA A 167 36.59 -26.64 -7.34
N ASN A 168 36.21 -26.33 -6.10
CA ASN A 168 35.78 -27.30 -5.10
C ASN A 168 34.44 -27.97 -5.46
N THR A 169 33.41 -27.18 -5.76
CA THR A 169 32.06 -27.68 -6.14
C THR A 169 32.05 -28.55 -7.39
N THR A 170 33.02 -28.33 -8.28
CA THR A 170 33.11 -29.00 -9.60
C THR A 170 34.22 -30.06 -9.66
N SER A 171 34.81 -30.41 -8.50
CA SER A 171 35.86 -31.44 -8.41
C SER A 171 35.27 -32.86 -8.27
N PRO A 172 35.64 -33.82 -9.14
CA PRO A 172 35.22 -35.22 -9.02
C PRO A 172 35.63 -35.93 -7.71
N SER A 173 36.59 -35.38 -6.96
CA SER A 173 37.08 -35.93 -5.69
C SER A 173 36.58 -35.19 -4.43
N SER A 174 35.86 -34.07 -4.57
CA SER A 174 35.35 -33.33 -3.41
C SER A 174 34.21 -34.09 -2.69
N LYS A 175 34.11 -33.86 -1.37
CA LYS A 175 32.95 -34.25 -0.55
C LYS A 175 31.79 -33.24 -0.66
N SER A 176 32.07 -32.04 -1.18
CA SER A 176 31.16 -30.91 -1.31
C SER A 176 30.92 -30.63 -2.80
N LYS A 177 30.52 -31.65 -3.55
CA LYS A 177 30.10 -31.48 -4.96
C LYS A 177 28.80 -30.71 -5.01
N TYR A 178 28.66 -29.85 -6.02
CA TYR A 178 27.48 -29.00 -6.22
C TYR A 178 27.17 -28.00 -5.08
N TYR A 179 27.95 -27.94 -4.00
CA TYR A 179 27.73 -27.03 -2.87
C TYR A 179 29.05 -26.62 -2.22
N ALA A 180 29.26 -25.32 -1.99
CA ALA A 180 30.34 -24.84 -1.13
C ALA A 180 29.83 -23.66 -0.30
N ALA A 181 30.20 -23.64 0.98
CA ALA A 181 30.17 -22.47 1.84
C ALA A 181 31.57 -22.32 2.45
N ASP A 182 32.15 -21.12 2.36
CA ASP A 182 33.57 -20.88 2.64
C ASP A 182 33.78 -19.40 3.04
N GLU A 183 34.93 -19.09 3.63
CA GLU A 183 35.23 -17.75 4.14
C GLU A 183 36.64 -17.24 3.79
N ALA A 184 36.76 -15.94 3.50
CA ALA A 184 38.05 -15.28 3.26
C ALA A 184 38.26 -14.13 4.26
N THR A 185 39.38 -14.17 4.99
CA THR A 185 39.78 -13.09 5.91
C THR A 185 40.43 -11.94 5.14
N LEU A 186 39.99 -10.72 5.44
CA LEU A 186 40.54 -9.47 4.93
C LEU A 186 41.36 -8.74 6.02
N PRO A 187 42.24 -7.78 5.65
CA PRO A 187 42.87 -6.87 6.59
C PRO A 187 41.85 -6.15 7.48
N ALA A 188 42.30 -5.76 8.68
CA ALA A 188 41.46 -5.22 9.75
C ALA A 188 40.30 -6.15 10.20
N SER A 189 40.52 -7.47 10.12
CA SER A 189 39.68 -8.52 10.73
C SER A 189 38.22 -8.52 10.25
N ARG A 190 38.01 -8.24 8.95
CA ARG A 190 36.73 -8.53 8.27
C ARG A 190 36.80 -9.90 7.60
N ILE A 191 35.65 -10.51 7.39
CA ILE A 191 35.53 -11.82 6.74
C ILE A 191 34.47 -11.70 5.63
N ILE A 192 34.80 -12.19 4.44
CA ILE A 192 33.86 -12.43 3.34
C ILE A 192 33.29 -13.82 3.58
N TYR A 193 31.96 -13.92 3.72
CA TYR A 193 31.25 -15.18 3.77
C TYR A 193 30.62 -15.44 2.40
N ALA A 194 30.84 -16.62 1.81
CA ALA A 194 30.30 -16.96 0.50
C ALA A 194 29.64 -18.35 0.51
N LEU A 195 28.62 -18.51 -0.33
CA LEU A 195 27.89 -19.75 -0.58
C LEU A 195 27.59 -19.88 -2.07
N MET A 196 27.75 -21.07 -2.62
CA MET A 196 27.31 -21.41 -3.97
C MET A 196 26.75 -22.82 -4.03
N GLN A 197 25.68 -23.01 -4.80
CA GLN A 197 25.01 -24.29 -4.95
C GLN A 197 24.46 -24.49 -6.37
N CYS A 198 24.55 -25.70 -6.90
CA CYS A 198 23.90 -26.17 -8.12
C CYS A 198 22.82 -27.20 -7.79
N THR A 199 21.87 -27.42 -8.70
CA THR A 199 21.03 -28.62 -8.63
C THR A 199 21.91 -29.88 -8.89
N PRO A 200 21.88 -30.91 -8.00
CA PRO A 200 22.76 -32.09 -8.10
C PRO A 200 22.56 -33.01 -9.32
N ASP A 201 21.56 -32.74 -10.16
CA ASP A 201 21.31 -33.44 -11.42
C ASP A 201 22.13 -32.92 -12.61
N LEU A 202 22.74 -31.74 -12.50
CA LEU A 202 23.64 -31.20 -13.53
C LEU A 202 24.94 -32.02 -13.69
N SER A 203 25.58 -31.92 -14.86
CA SER A 203 26.99 -32.30 -14.96
C SER A 203 27.88 -31.34 -14.16
N LEU A 204 29.11 -31.76 -13.83
CA LEU A 204 30.06 -30.90 -13.12
C LEU A 204 30.49 -29.69 -13.98
N GLU A 205 30.43 -29.76 -15.32
CA GLU A 205 30.75 -28.63 -16.20
C GLU A 205 29.55 -27.69 -16.40
N ASP A 206 28.32 -28.21 -16.39
CA ASP A 206 27.10 -27.38 -16.39
C ASP A 206 26.98 -26.60 -15.07
N CYS A 207 27.25 -27.26 -13.94
CA CYS A 207 27.35 -26.60 -12.64
C CYS A 207 28.47 -25.54 -12.64
N ARG A 208 29.66 -25.87 -13.19
CA ARG A 208 30.76 -24.91 -13.36
C ARG A 208 30.34 -23.70 -14.18
N THR A 209 29.61 -23.91 -15.27
CA THR A 209 29.13 -22.86 -16.17
C THR A 209 28.09 -21.98 -15.49
N CYS A 210 27.11 -22.58 -14.81
CA CYS A 210 26.09 -21.86 -14.04
C CYS A 210 26.70 -20.96 -12.97
N LEU A 211 27.63 -21.49 -12.17
CA LEU A 211 28.28 -20.73 -11.09
C LEU A 211 29.24 -19.66 -11.62
N LYS A 212 30.02 -19.94 -12.68
CA LYS A 212 30.83 -18.92 -13.36
C LYS A 212 29.97 -17.77 -13.87
N GLN A 213 28.83 -18.06 -14.50
CA GLN A 213 27.94 -17.01 -15.01
C GLN A 213 27.30 -16.23 -13.85
N SER A 214 26.89 -16.88 -12.75
CA SER A 214 26.40 -16.16 -11.55
C SER A 214 27.44 -15.24 -10.91
N VAL A 215 28.72 -15.66 -10.87
CA VAL A 215 29.82 -14.82 -10.39
C VAL A 215 30.10 -13.66 -11.36
N SER A 216 30.15 -13.94 -12.67
CA SER A 216 30.37 -12.94 -13.72
C SER A 216 29.26 -11.88 -13.77
N ASP A 217 28.00 -12.30 -13.68
CA ASP A 217 26.86 -11.38 -13.70
C ASP A 217 26.83 -10.52 -12.43
N PHE A 218 27.21 -11.08 -11.27
CA PHE A 218 27.38 -10.28 -10.05
C PHE A 218 28.50 -9.24 -10.21
N GLN A 219 29.65 -9.62 -10.78
CA GLN A 219 30.74 -8.68 -11.07
C GLN A 219 30.29 -7.59 -12.07
N SER A 220 29.45 -7.93 -13.05
CA SER A 220 28.97 -6.97 -14.05
C SER A 220 27.90 -6.01 -13.52
N CYS A 221 26.95 -6.48 -12.71
CA CYS A 221 25.86 -5.65 -12.18
C CYS A 221 26.23 -4.86 -10.91
N CYS A 222 27.11 -5.43 -10.10
CA CYS A 222 27.08 -5.25 -8.65
C CYS A 222 28.47 -5.15 -8.02
N ASN A 223 29.51 -4.83 -8.81
CA ASN A 223 30.84 -4.60 -8.27
C ASN A 223 30.85 -3.50 -7.20
N GLY A 224 31.72 -3.63 -6.20
CA GLY A 224 31.82 -2.69 -5.09
C GLY A 224 30.74 -2.81 -4.01
N LYS A 225 29.76 -3.72 -4.11
CA LYS A 225 28.74 -3.96 -3.05
C LYS A 225 29.26 -4.85 -1.92
N GLN A 226 28.76 -4.69 -0.69
CA GLN A 226 29.18 -5.46 0.51
C GLN A 226 28.55 -6.88 0.63
N GLY A 227 28.01 -7.41 -0.46
CA GLY A 227 27.25 -8.66 -0.48
C GLY A 227 26.12 -8.65 -1.51
N GLY A 228 25.42 -9.77 -1.62
CA GLY A 228 24.28 -9.97 -2.48
C GLY A 228 24.15 -11.42 -2.98
N THR A 229 23.08 -11.67 -3.73
CA THR A 229 22.72 -13.00 -4.25
C THR A 229 22.46 -12.95 -5.75
N VAL A 230 22.71 -14.05 -6.46
CA VAL A 230 22.26 -14.31 -7.83
C VAL A 230 21.53 -15.64 -7.85
N TYR A 231 20.21 -15.56 -8.08
CA TYR A 231 19.34 -16.72 -8.26
C TYR A 231 19.29 -17.12 -9.74
N ARG A 232 19.27 -18.43 -10.03
CA ARG A 232 18.94 -19.01 -11.34
C ARG A 232 18.01 -20.22 -11.18
N ALA A 233 17.53 -20.77 -12.29
CA ALA A 233 16.71 -21.99 -12.31
C ALA A 233 17.48 -23.31 -12.12
N SER A 234 18.83 -23.26 -12.09
CA SER A 234 19.71 -24.41 -11.86
C SER A 234 20.86 -24.17 -10.86
N CYS A 235 21.07 -22.94 -10.36
CA CYS A 235 22.08 -22.66 -9.35
C CYS A 235 21.84 -21.35 -8.57
N LEU A 236 22.61 -21.17 -7.50
CA LEU A 236 22.65 -20.05 -6.58
C LEU A 236 24.10 -19.62 -6.35
N PHE A 237 24.35 -18.32 -6.30
CA PHE A 237 25.55 -17.75 -5.73
C PHE A 237 25.17 -16.63 -4.76
N ARG A 238 25.68 -16.66 -3.53
CA ARG A 238 25.47 -15.63 -2.52
C ARG A 238 26.77 -15.33 -1.78
N TRP A 239 26.98 -14.08 -1.41
CA TRP A 239 28.02 -13.72 -0.46
C TRP A 239 27.64 -12.47 0.33
N ASP A 240 28.18 -12.28 1.53
CA ASP A 240 27.97 -11.10 2.39
C ASP A 240 29.18 -10.92 3.34
N LEU A 241 29.29 -9.76 3.99
CA LEU A 241 30.28 -9.51 5.07
C LEU A 241 29.83 -9.99 6.48
N PHE A 242 28.84 -10.89 6.53
CA PHE A 242 28.32 -11.51 7.74
C PHE A 242 27.83 -12.94 7.44
N PRO A 243 27.82 -13.88 8.40
CA PRO A 243 27.33 -15.23 8.15
C PRO A 243 25.80 -15.24 7.94
N PHE A 244 25.34 -15.98 6.93
CA PHE A 244 23.93 -16.09 6.54
C PHE A 244 23.52 -17.55 6.32
N ALA A 245 22.25 -17.84 6.58
CA ALA A 245 21.67 -19.20 6.63
C ALA A 245 22.41 -20.15 7.61
N GLU A 246 21.96 -21.40 7.71
CA GLU A 246 22.59 -22.44 8.53
C GLU A 246 23.94 -22.95 7.95
N ALA A 247 24.37 -22.42 6.80
CA ALA A 247 25.58 -22.81 6.08
C ALA A 247 26.86 -22.76 6.92
N PHE A 248 26.99 -21.74 7.77
CA PHE A 248 28.19 -21.50 8.57
C PHE A 248 28.11 -22.10 9.99
N SER A 249 26.93 -22.59 10.41
CA SER A 249 26.68 -23.13 11.76
C SER A 249 27.52 -24.35 12.15
N ARG A 250 28.17 -25.01 11.16
CA ARG A 250 29.07 -26.16 11.37
C ARG A 250 30.55 -25.78 11.45
N ILE A 251 30.94 -24.56 11.07
CA ILE A 251 32.36 -24.14 11.02
C ILE A 251 32.88 -23.79 12.42
N THR A 252 32.02 -23.28 13.30
CA THR A 252 32.33 -22.92 14.70
C THR A 252 32.60 -24.09 15.65
N LEU A 253 32.72 -25.33 15.15
CA LEU A 253 32.99 -26.54 15.96
C LEU A 253 34.47 -27.00 15.95
N ALA A 254 35.38 -26.21 15.38
CA ALA A 254 36.83 -26.42 15.56
C ALA A 254 37.31 -25.81 16.90
N PRO A 255 37.80 -26.61 17.87
CA PRO A 255 38.19 -26.08 19.18
C PRO A 255 39.59 -25.44 19.16
N PRO A 256 39.74 -24.16 19.60
CA PRO A 256 41.04 -23.56 19.84
C PRO A 256 41.77 -24.26 21.00
N ALA A 257 43.09 -24.43 20.89
CA ALA A 257 43.89 -25.08 21.92
C ALA A 257 43.97 -24.26 23.22
N VAL A 258 43.91 -24.95 24.36
CA VAL A 258 43.94 -24.31 25.69
C VAL A 258 45.36 -23.83 26.03
N THR A 259 45.53 -22.52 26.21
CA THR A 259 46.71 -21.93 26.87
C THR A 259 46.29 -21.20 28.14
N ASN A 260 46.56 -21.81 29.29
CA ASN A 260 46.21 -21.25 30.60
C ASN A 260 47.10 -20.05 30.96
N THR A 261 46.50 -18.89 31.24
CA THR A 261 47.10 -17.85 32.08
C THR A 261 46.09 -17.35 33.10
N THR A 262 46.48 -17.37 34.37
CA THR A 262 45.66 -16.93 35.50
C THR A 262 46.14 -15.57 35.98
N THR A 263 45.26 -14.56 36.03
CA THR A 263 45.50 -13.38 36.89
C THR A 263 44.21 -12.68 37.32
N LYS A 264 44.35 -12.00 38.46
CA LYS A 264 43.37 -11.36 39.34
C LYS A 264 42.26 -10.52 38.68
N LYS A 265 41.16 -10.40 39.44
CA LYS A 265 40.21 -9.28 39.35
C LYS A 265 40.95 -7.94 39.55
N ASP A 266 40.66 -6.95 38.72
CA ASP A 266 40.72 -5.53 39.09
C ASP A 266 39.59 -4.77 38.36
N THR A 267 38.76 -4.05 39.12
CA THR A 267 37.53 -3.42 38.60
C THR A 267 37.81 -1.98 38.17
N ILE A 268 38.21 -1.78 36.91
CA ILE A 268 38.53 -0.44 36.39
C ILE A 268 37.26 0.33 36.00
N THR A 269 36.74 1.11 36.93
CA THR A 269 35.63 2.07 36.72
C THR A 269 36.10 3.29 35.93
N ILE A 270 36.07 3.21 34.60
CA ILE A 270 36.28 4.38 33.73
C ILE A 270 35.11 5.36 33.91
N SER A 271 35.39 6.49 34.57
CA SER A 271 34.35 7.41 35.03
C SER A 271 33.61 8.15 33.88
N MET A 272 32.32 8.46 34.11
CA MET A 272 31.50 9.26 33.17
C MET A 272 31.97 10.71 32.98
N ALA A 273 33.02 11.16 33.67
CA ALA A 273 33.50 12.54 33.63
C ALA A 273 34.06 12.94 32.26
N ILE A 274 34.85 12.06 31.64
CA ILE A 274 35.57 12.37 30.38
C ILE A 274 34.58 12.59 29.24
N PHE A 275 33.54 11.75 29.12
CA PHE A 275 32.54 11.84 28.05
C PHE A 275 31.69 13.12 28.18
N LYS A 276 31.33 13.52 29.41
CA LYS A 276 30.64 14.80 29.66
C LYS A 276 31.52 16.00 29.34
N GLY A 277 32.83 15.91 29.62
CA GLY A 277 33.81 16.93 29.23
C GLY A 277 33.85 17.18 27.72
N ILE A 278 34.03 16.11 26.92
CA ILE A 278 34.13 16.21 25.46
C ILE A 278 32.85 16.79 24.83
N VAL A 279 31.67 16.32 25.23
CA VAL A 279 30.39 16.83 24.72
C VAL A 279 30.16 18.29 25.12
N SER A 280 30.50 18.66 26.36
CA SER A 280 30.42 20.05 26.83
C SER A 280 31.33 20.98 26.01
N SER A 281 32.59 20.58 25.79
CA SER A 281 33.53 21.34 24.96
C SER A 281 33.03 21.57 23.54
N ILE A 282 32.42 20.56 22.90
CA ILE A 282 31.85 20.70 21.54
C ILE A 282 30.66 21.68 21.54
N VAL A 283 29.76 21.59 22.53
CA VAL A 283 28.63 22.52 22.66
C VAL A 283 29.11 23.95 22.93
N ILE A 284 30.12 24.14 23.79
CA ILE A 284 30.72 25.44 24.08
C ILE A 284 31.39 26.03 22.83
N ILE A 285 32.13 25.23 22.05
CA ILE A 285 32.73 25.67 20.78
C ILE A 285 31.64 26.10 19.78
N ILE A 286 30.54 25.35 19.66
CA ILE A 286 29.41 25.72 18.80
C ILE A 286 28.75 27.02 19.27
N ILE A 287 28.55 27.20 20.58
CA ILE A 287 28.00 28.43 21.17
C ILE A 287 28.95 29.61 20.93
N LEU A 288 30.27 29.46 21.11
CA LEU A 288 31.25 30.51 20.84
C LEU A 288 31.31 30.88 19.36
N LEU A 289 31.19 29.91 18.44
CA LEU A 289 31.08 30.17 17.00
C LEU A 289 29.79 30.92 16.65
N LEU A 290 28.65 30.56 17.26
CA LEU A 290 27.38 31.25 17.07
C LEU A 290 27.39 32.67 17.67
N LEU A 291 28.02 32.88 18.83
CA LEU A 291 28.20 34.20 19.44
C LEU A 291 29.17 35.07 18.64
N ALA A 292 30.26 34.50 18.10
CA ALA A 292 31.16 35.22 17.20
C ALA A 292 30.46 35.61 15.89
N PHE A 293 29.67 34.70 15.31
CA PHE A 293 28.85 34.98 14.13
C PHE A 293 27.79 36.05 14.41
N GLY A 294 27.14 35.97 15.58
CA GLY A 294 26.19 36.97 16.08
C GLY A 294 26.84 38.34 16.30
N PHE A 295 28.04 38.41 16.86
CA PHE A 295 28.81 39.64 17.05
C PHE A 295 29.25 40.28 15.72
N VAL A 296 29.65 39.45 14.74
CA VAL A 296 29.93 39.90 13.36
C VAL A 296 28.67 40.43 12.67
N PHE A 297 27.51 39.81 12.90
CA PHE A 297 26.22 40.33 12.41
C PHE A 297 25.80 41.63 13.13
N TYR A 298 25.99 41.70 14.44
CA TYR A 298 25.67 42.87 15.27
C TYR A 298 26.49 44.10 14.86
N ARG A 299 27.82 43.96 14.69
CA ARG A 299 28.68 45.04 14.18
C ARG A 299 28.37 45.44 12.74
N ARG A 300 27.71 44.57 11.95
CA ARG A 300 27.20 44.90 10.61
C ARG A 300 25.81 45.54 10.59
N ARG A 301 25.06 45.54 11.70
CA ARG A 301 23.70 46.07 11.76
C ARG A 301 23.60 47.57 12.08
N LYS A 302 24.73 48.30 12.10
CA LYS A 302 24.80 49.75 12.32
C LYS A 302 25.23 50.53 11.06
N SER A 303 24.85 50.06 9.88
CA SER A 303 24.93 50.84 8.64
C SER A 303 23.82 50.44 7.66
N TYR A 304 23.35 51.44 6.92
CA TYR A 304 22.28 51.43 5.93
C TYR A 304 20.83 51.21 6.44
N GLN A 305 19.95 52.09 5.97
CA GLN A 305 18.53 52.21 6.35
C GLN A 305 17.70 52.48 5.08
N GLU A 306 16.51 51.88 5.02
CA GLU A 306 15.35 52.14 4.12
C GLU A 306 15.50 52.12 2.58
N SER A 307 14.79 51.17 1.96
CA SER A 307 13.85 51.35 0.84
C SER A 307 13.15 49.98 0.63
N SER A 308 11.88 49.74 0.98
CA SER A 308 10.59 50.34 0.56
C SER A 308 10.07 49.80 -0.78
N SER A 309 9.16 48.80 -0.73
CA SER A 309 8.07 48.59 -1.72
C SER A 309 7.15 47.36 -1.48
N ASP A 310 7.56 46.34 -0.71
CA ASP A 310 6.97 44.97 -0.82
C ASP A 310 6.13 44.47 0.39
N ILE A 311 5.71 45.34 1.32
CA ILE A 311 4.98 44.97 2.55
C ILE A 311 3.47 45.30 2.48
N THR A 312 3.04 46.05 1.47
CA THR A 312 1.68 46.63 1.39
C THR A 312 0.59 45.58 1.12
N ILE A 313 0.83 44.62 0.22
CA ILE A 313 -0.17 43.63 -0.23
C ILE A 313 -0.60 42.70 0.91
N THR A 314 0.34 42.28 1.77
CA THR A 314 0.07 41.29 2.83
C THR A 314 -0.84 41.82 3.94
N ARG A 315 -1.12 43.14 3.97
CA ARG A 315 -2.05 43.78 4.92
C ARG A 315 -3.46 43.97 4.37
N SER A 316 -3.71 43.86 3.07
CA SER A 316 -5.04 44.08 2.48
C SER A 316 -5.91 42.84 2.37
N LEU A 317 -5.37 41.65 2.68
CA LEU A 317 -6.06 40.35 2.63
C LEU A 317 -6.27 39.73 4.03
N GLN A 318 -6.05 40.51 5.09
CA GLN A 318 -6.24 40.08 6.47
C GLN A 318 -7.63 40.48 6.98
N PHE A 319 -8.39 39.49 7.46
CA PHE A 319 -9.67 39.68 8.14
C PHE A 319 -9.48 39.60 9.67
N ASP A 320 -10.26 40.40 10.41
CA ASP A 320 -10.31 40.34 11.88
C ASP A 320 -11.04 39.09 12.35
N PHE A 321 -10.56 38.44 13.43
CA PHE A 321 -11.18 37.20 13.94
C PHE A 321 -12.66 37.40 14.29
N LYS A 322 -13.02 38.54 14.89
CA LYS A 322 -14.41 38.86 15.28
C LYS A 322 -15.39 38.93 14.11
N ALA A 323 -14.93 39.36 12.93
CA ALA A 323 -15.77 39.40 11.74
C ALA A 323 -16.07 37.98 11.23
N ILE A 324 -15.08 37.09 11.28
CA ILE A 324 -15.22 35.67 10.95
C ILE A 324 -16.07 34.92 11.99
N GLU A 325 -15.86 35.19 13.28
CA GLU A 325 -16.64 34.62 14.37
C GLU A 325 -18.13 35.02 14.27
N ALA A 326 -18.43 36.26 13.89
CA ALA A 326 -19.80 36.68 13.60
C ALA A 326 -20.37 36.01 12.33
N ALA A 327 -19.61 35.98 11.22
CA ALA A 327 -20.05 35.44 9.94
C ALA A 327 -20.26 33.91 9.94
N THR A 328 -19.67 33.18 10.89
CA THR A 328 -19.81 31.72 11.05
C THR A 328 -20.82 31.31 12.12
N ASP A 329 -21.54 32.27 12.73
CA ASP A 329 -22.31 32.10 13.97
C ASP A 329 -21.50 31.37 15.06
N LYS A 330 -20.38 31.98 15.45
CA LYS A 330 -19.41 31.45 16.43
C LYS A 330 -18.87 30.06 16.10
N PHE A 331 -18.73 29.75 14.81
CA PHE A 331 -18.39 28.43 14.29
C PHE A 331 -19.42 27.34 14.67
N SER A 332 -20.71 27.67 14.54
CA SER A 332 -21.81 26.72 14.76
C SER A 332 -21.68 25.47 13.87
N GLU A 333 -21.99 24.30 14.44
CA GLU A 333 -21.93 23.03 13.71
C GLU A 333 -22.93 22.96 12.53
N SER A 334 -24.02 23.72 12.58
CA SER A 334 -25.00 23.83 11.48
C SER A 334 -24.39 24.39 10.19
N ASN A 335 -23.28 25.12 10.30
CA ASN A 335 -22.61 25.78 9.18
C ASN A 335 -21.47 24.93 8.59
N ILE A 336 -21.18 23.74 9.12
CA ILE A 336 -20.06 22.90 8.69
C ILE A 336 -20.38 22.20 7.36
N ILE A 337 -19.58 22.50 6.34
CA ILE A 337 -19.63 21.88 5.00
C ILE A 337 -18.53 20.82 4.78
N GLY A 338 -17.62 20.65 5.74
CA GLY A 338 -16.65 19.55 5.74
C GLY A 338 -15.79 19.50 7.01
N ARG A 339 -15.41 18.29 7.44
CA ARG A 339 -14.44 18.06 8.53
C ARG A 339 -13.36 17.09 8.06
N GLY A 340 -12.13 17.27 8.53
CA GLY A 340 -11.02 16.35 8.23
C GLY A 340 -9.80 16.61 9.12
N GLY A 341 -8.74 15.82 8.94
CA GLY A 341 -7.54 15.85 9.80
C GLY A 341 -6.77 17.19 9.85
N PHE A 342 -7.09 18.14 8.96
CA PHE A 342 -6.47 19.46 8.88
C PHE A 342 -7.31 20.58 9.54
N GLY A 343 -8.57 20.31 9.88
CA GLY A 343 -9.51 21.28 10.44
C GLY A 343 -10.93 21.14 9.92
N GLU A 344 -11.74 22.16 10.19
CA GLU A 344 -13.16 22.21 9.85
C GLU A 344 -13.42 23.36 8.86
N VAL A 345 -14.36 23.15 7.94
CA VAL A 345 -14.74 24.11 6.90
C VAL A 345 -16.20 24.50 7.08
N PHE A 346 -16.44 25.80 7.25
CA PHE A 346 -17.75 26.39 7.49
C PHE A 346 -18.21 27.17 6.25
N LYS A 347 -19.49 27.09 5.87
CA LYS A 347 -20.13 28.07 4.99
C LYS A 347 -20.45 29.32 5.81
N ALA A 348 -20.19 30.50 5.26
CA ALA A 348 -20.46 31.78 5.90
C ALA A 348 -20.77 32.86 4.86
N VAL A 349 -21.34 33.98 5.30
CA VAL A 349 -21.51 35.18 4.48
C VAL A 349 -20.65 36.30 5.08
N LEU A 350 -19.60 36.70 4.38
CA LEU A 350 -18.64 37.70 4.83
C LEU A 350 -18.70 38.91 3.89
N ASN A 351 -19.05 40.08 4.43
CA ASN A 351 -19.29 41.32 3.66
C ASN A 351 -20.24 41.14 2.46
N GLY A 352 -21.28 40.30 2.61
CA GLY A 352 -22.26 40.02 1.56
C GLY A 352 -21.82 39.01 0.49
N THR A 353 -20.64 38.38 0.64
CA THR A 353 -20.15 37.32 -0.26
C THR A 353 -20.25 35.96 0.42
N GLU A 354 -20.70 34.91 -0.28
CA GLU A 354 -20.63 33.53 0.22
C GLU A 354 -19.19 33.02 0.22
N VAL A 355 -18.74 32.50 1.36
CA VAL A 355 -17.36 32.07 1.58
C VAL A 355 -17.27 30.71 2.28
N ALA A 356 -16.21 29.97 1.97
CA ALA A 356 -15.82 28.75 2.67
C ALA A 356 -14.66 29.06 3.63
N ILE A 357 -14.90 28.95 4.93
CA ILE A 357 -13.99 29.35 5.99
C ILE A 357 -13.36 28.10 6.62
N LYS A 358 -12.07 27.86 6.31
CA LYS A 358 -11.29 26.71 6.80
C LYS A 358 -10.53 27.12 8.08
N ARG A 359 -10.99 26.64 9.24
CA ARG A 359 -10.33 26.85 10.55
C ARG A 359 -9.37 25.70 10.83
N LEU A 360 -8.08 25.99 10.91
CA LEU A 360 -7.05 24.97 11.14
C LEU A 360 -6.98 24.56 12.62
N SER A 361 -6.73 23.28 12.89
CA SER A 361 -6.69 22.75 14.26
C SER A 361 -5.59 23.39 15.13
N LYS A 362 -5.95 23.79 16.35
CA LYS A 362 -5.04 24.46 17.31
C LYS A 362 -3.88 23.59 17.78
N SER A 363 -4.13 22.29 17.99
CA SER A 363 -3.12 21.33 18.49
C SER A 363 -2.10 20.91 17.42
N SER A 364 -2.36 21.21 16.14
CA SER A 364 -1.48 20.81 15.04
C SER A 364 -0.29 21.77 14.88
N LYS A 365 0.92 21.28 15.23
CA LYS A 365 2.19 21.94 14.86
C LYS A 365 2.40 22.02 13.34
N GLN A 366 1.67 21.21 12.56
CA GLN A 366 1.73 21.17 11.09
C GLN A 366 1.00 22.36 10.46
N GLY A 367 -0.16 22.76 11.02
CA GLY A 367 -1.01 23.82 10.50
C GLY A 367 -0.35 25.19 10.37
N ALA A 368 0.70 25.48 11.16
CA ALA A 368 1.49 26.71 11.05
C ALA A 368 2.41 26.75 9.81
N GLY A 369 2.75 25.59 9.23
CA GLY A 369 3.46 25.46 7.96
C GLY A 369 2.50 25.45 6.77
N GLU A 370 1.41 24.71 6.88
CA GLU A 370 0.35 24.60 5.87
C GLU A 370 -0.30 25.96 5.60
N PHE A 371 -0.71 26.69 6.64
CA PHE A 371 -1.19 28.07 6.54
C PHE A 371 -0.24 28.98 5.76
N LYS A 372 1.07 28.89 6.02
CA LYS A 372 2.08 29.72 5.35
C LYS A 372 2.29 29.33 3.89
N ASN A 373 2.15 28.04 3.56
CA ASN A 373 2.20 27.58 2.17
C ASN A 373 0.93 27.98 1.41
N GLU A 374 -0.26 27.73 1.97
CA GLU A 374 -1.54 28.09 1.37
C GLU A 374 -1.63 29.62 1.15
N VAL A 375 -1.27 30.45 2.13
CA VAL A 375 -1.22 31.93 1.94
C VAL A 375 -0.13 32.36 0.96
N ALA A 376 1.09 31.81 1.02
CA ALA A 376 2.18 32.28 0.14
C ALA A 376 2.05 31.84 -1.33
N VAL A 377 1.34 30.74 -1.59
CA VAL A 377 1.14 30.17 -2.92
C VAL A 377 -0.24 30.51 -3.48
N VAL A 378 -1.34 30.23 -2.77
CA VAL A 378 -2.70 30.37 -3.31
C VAL A 378 -3.10 31.84 -3.45
N ALA A 379 -2.64 32.75 -2.58
CA ALA A 379 -2.83 34.19 -2.79
C ALA A 379 -2.15 34.75 -4.06
N LYS A 380 -1.28 33.95 -4.70
CA LYS A 380 -0.62 34.26 -5.98
C LYS A 380 -1.17 33.45 -7.16
N LEU A 381 -2.14 32.55 -6.94
CA LEU A 381 -2.76 31.74 -7.98
C LEU A 381 -4.18 32.22 -8.25
N HIS A 382 -4.39 32.82 -9.42
CA HIS A 382 -5.70 33.15 -9.95
C HIS A 382 -5.91 32.33 -11.23
N HIS A 383 -6.75 31.30 -11.17
CA HIS A 383 -7.04 30.42 -12.30
C HIS A 383 -8.48 29.93 -12.23
N ARG A 384 -9.18 29.91 -13.39
CA ARG A 384 -10.62 29.60 -13.48
C ARG A 384 -11.03 28.25 -12.88
N ASN A 385 -10.10 27.30 -12.79
CA ASN A 385 -10.33 25.94 -12.32
C ASN A 385 -9.63 25.64 -10.97
N LEU A 386 -9.30 26.67 -10.18
CA LEU A 386 -8.75 26.54 -8.82
C LEU A 386 -9.53 27.47 -7.87
N VAL A 387 -9.94 26.96 -6.70
CA VAL A 387 -10.69 27.75 -5.71
C VAL A 387 -9.81 28.89 -5.17
N ARG A 388 -10.24 30.13 -5.38
CA ARG A 388 -9.48 31.32 -4.98
C ARG A 388 -9.51 31.53 -3.47
N LEU A 389 -8.34 31.83 -2.92
CA LEU A 389 -8.21 32.36 -1.56
C LEU A 389 -8.58 33.85 -1.57
N LEU A 390 -9.60 34.23 -0.79
CA LEU A 390 -10.08 35.60 -0.62
C LEU A 390 -9.30 36.37 0.45
N GLY A 391 -8.78 35.66 1.44
CA GLY A 391 -7.97 36.22 2.52
C GLY A 391 -7.74 35.23 3.66
N PHE A 392 -7.22 35.74 4.77
CA PHE A 392 -6.87 34.94 5.94
C PHE A 392 -7.06 35.72 7.24
N CYS A 393 -7.16 35.01 8.36
CA CYS A 393 -7.05 35.56 9.70
C CYS A 393 -5.92 34.84 10.45
N LEU A 394 -5.12 35.63 11.17
CA LEU A 394 -4.02 35.17 12.03
C LEU A 394 -4.02 36.01 13.31
N GLU A 395 -4.73 35.54 14.34
CA GLU A 395 -4.90 36.25 15.60
C GLU A 395 -4.67 35.28 16.78
N GLY A 396 -3.66 35.55 17.60
CA GLY A 396 -3.21 34.62 18.64
C GLY A 396 -2.80 33.26 18.07
N GLU A 397 -3.54 32.21 18.45
CA GLU A 397 -3.35 30.85 17.91
C GLU A 397 -4.28 30.52 16.73
N GLU A 398 -5.30 31.33 16.45
CA GLU A 398 -6.28 31.09 15.38
C GLU A 398 -5.62 31.29 14.01
N LYS A 399 -5.80 30.31 13.12
CA LYS A 399 -5.25 30.29 11.76
C LYS A 399 -6.38 29.89 10.82
N ILE A 400 -6.92 30.86 10.11
CA ILE A 400 -8.16 30.69 9.34
C ILE A 400 -7.94 31.17 7.91
N LEU A 401 -8.40 30.39 6.94
CA LEU A 401 -8.32 30.69 5.51
C LEU A 401 -9.72 30.88 4.96
N VAL A 402 -9.93 31.97 4.22
CA VAL A 402 -11.22 32.35 3.63
C VAL A 402 -11.15 32.12 2.13
N TYR A 403 -11.91 31.16 1.63
CA TYR A 403 -12.03 30.82 0.21
C TYR A 403 -13.37 31.29 -0.33
N GLU A 404 -13.48 31.44 -1.65
CA GLU A 404 -14.80 31.56 -2.29
C GLU A 404 -15.59 30.25 -2.15
N PHE A 405 -16.90 30.35 -1.90
CA PHE A 405 -17.74 29.17 -1.83
C PHE A 405 -17.97 28.59 -3.23
N VAL A 406 -17.82 27.27 -3.36
CA VAL A 406 -18.09 26.53 -4.60
C VAL A 406 -19.25 25.56 -4.33
N PRO A 407 -20.41 25.69 -5.00
CA PRO A 407 -21.59 24.88 -4.68
C PRO A 407 -21.49 23.43 -5.19
N ASN A 408 -20.62 23.17 -6.16
CA ASN A 408 -20.43 21.83 -6.73
C ASN A 408 -19.45 21.00 -5.90
N LYS A 409 -19.64 19.68 -5.89
CA LYS A 409 -18.76 18.71 -5.19
C LYS A 409 -17.33 18.73 -5.76
N SER A 410 -16.38 18.21 -4.98
CA SER A 410 -14.96 18.15 -5.37
C SER A 410 -14.72 17.21 -6.56
N LEU A 411 -13.64 17.44 -7.31
CA LEU A 411 -13.20 16.50 -8.36
C LEU A 411 -12.84 15.11 -7.77
N ASP A 412 -12.37 15.09 -6.52
CA ASP A 412 -12.09 13.88 -5.73
C ASP A 412 -13.33 12.99 -5.57
N TYR A 413 -14.49 13.59 -5.23
CA TYR A 413 -15.79 12.91 -5.16
C TYR A 413 -16.20 12.30 -6.51
N PHE A 414 -15.94 12.98 -7.63
CA PHE A 414 -16.24 12.45 -8.97
C PHE A 414 -15.22 11.40 -9.49
N LEU A 415 -14.03 11.28 -8.87
CA LEU A 415 -12.98 10.36 -9.32
C LEU A 415 -12.84 9.11 -8.45
N PHE A 416 -13.12 9.20 -7.15
CA PHE A 416 -12.69 8.20 -6.17
C PHE A 416 -13.76 7.77 -5.16
N ASP A 417 -15.01 8.25 -5.25
CA ASP A 417 -16.07 7.84 -4.33
C ASP A 417 -16.57 6.41 -4.63
N THR A 418 -15.93 5.42 -3.99
CA THR A 418 -16.33 4.01 -4.05
C THR A 418 -17.61 3.69 -3.26
N THR A 419 -18.31 4.69 -2.68
CA THR A 419 -19.64 4.51 -2.09
C THR A 419 -20.78 4.64 -3.10
N ALA A 420 -20.47 4.98 -4.36
CA ALA A 420 -21.38 4.91 -5.49
C ALA A 420 -21.78 3.46 -5.82
N GLU A 421 -22.68 2.89 -5.03
CA GLU A 421 -23.23 1.56 -5.26
C GLU A 421 -23.99 1.50 -6.59
N ASN A 422 -23.67 0.53 -7.46
CA ASN A 422 -24.45 0.35 -8.68
C ASN A 422 -25.90 -0.07 -8.35
N LEU A 423 -26.86 0.30 -9.21
CA LEU A 423 -28.29 0.11 -8.95
C LEU A 423 -28.65 -1.36 -8.61
N VAL A 424 -27.98 -2.32 -9.25
CA VAL A 424 -28.16 -3.76 -9.01
C VAL A 424 -27.68 -4.16 -7.60
N THR A 425 -26.55 -3.62 -7.14
CA THR A 425 -26.01 -3.85 -5.80
C THR A 425 -26.91 -3.23 -4.72
N CYS A 426 -27.45 -2.04 -4.98
CA CYS A 426 -28.43 -1.39 -4.10
C CYS A 426 -29.72 -2.20 -4.02
N ALA A 427 -30.34 -2.53 -5.16
CA ALA A 427 -31.56 -3.34 -5.25
C ALA A 427 -31.40 -4.70 -4.55
N TRP A 428 -30.28 -5.39 -4.73
CA TRP A 428 -29.99 -6.65 -4.04
C TRP A 428 -29.84 -6.49 -2.51
N LYS A 429 -29.25 -5.40 -2.03
CA LYS A 429 -29.15 -5.11 -0.60
C LYS A 429 -30.52 -4.78 0.02
N LEU A 430 -31.36 -4.06 -0.69
CA LEU A 430 -32.75 -3.76 -0.28
C LEU A 430 -33.60 -5.04 -0.28
N TRP A 431 -33.49 -5.88 -1.32
CA TRP A 431 -34.15 -7.18 -1.41
C TRP A 431 -33.84 -8.08 -0.21
N ARG A 432 -32.55 -8.28 0.12
CA ARG A 432 -32.13 -9.07 1.29
C ARG A 432 -32.52 -8.47 2.66
N LYS A 433 -32.99 -7.23 2.72
CA LYS A 433 -33.49 -6.57 3.94
C LYS A 433 -35.02 -6.62 4.09
N GLY A 434 -35.77 -6.92 3.03
CA GLY A 434 -37.22 -6.66 2.99
C GLY A 434 -37.57 -5.19 2.74
N SER A 435 -36.64 -4.42 2.17
CA SER A 435 -36.73 -2.96 1.94
C SER A 435 -36.96 -2.61 0.46
N GLN A 436 -37.57 -3.49 -0.34
CA GLN A 436 -37.70 -3.34 -1.80
C GLN A 436 -38.24 -1.99 -2.25
N LEU A 437 -39.19 -1.42 -1.49
CA LEU A 437 -39.89 -0.19 -1.82
C LEU A 437 -39.03 1.07 -1.65
N GLU A 438 -37.89 1.00 -0.95
CA GLU A 438 -36.89 2.09 -0.88
C GLU A 438 -36.21 2.35 -2.24
N LEU A 439 -36.44 1.49 -3.25
CA LEU A 439 -35.96 1.66 -4.63
C LEU A 439 -36.93 2.50 -5.51
N VAL A 440 -38.14 2.81 -5.03
CA VAL A 440 -39.17 3.52 -5.81
C VAL A 440 -38.90 5.03 -5.79
N ASP A 441 -39.00 5.67 -6.96
CA ASP A 441 -38.88 7.13 -7.05
C ASP A 441 -40.08 7.82 -6.36
N PRO A 442 -39.85 8.78 -5.43
CA PRO A 442 -40.93 9.46 -4.71
C PRO A 442 -41.95 10.18 -5.60
N THR A 443 -41.64 10.48 -6.86
CA THR A 443 -42.56 11.14 -7.79
C THR A 443 -43.62 10.21 -8.38
N ILE A 444 -43.46 8.88 -8.25
CA ILE A 444 -44.42 7.88 -8.73
C ILE A 444 -45.01 7.00 -7.62
N SER A 445 -44.50 7.09 -6.39
CA SER A 445 -44.90 6.24 -5.26
C SER A 445 -46.39 6.38 -4.86
N GLU A 446 -47.03 7.50 -5.18
CA GLU A 446 -48.47 7.72 -4.95
C GLU A 446 -49.37 7.05 -6.02
N ASN A 447 -48.80 6.56 -7.13
CA ASN A 447 -49.54 6.09 -8.31
C ASN A 447 -49.17 4.66 -8.78
N CYS A 448 -48.48 3.86 -7.94
CA CYS A 448 -48.06 2.50 -8.29
C CYS A 448 -48.60 1.45 -7.31
N GLU A 449 -48.99 0.27 -7.82
CA GLU A 449 -49.39 -0.86 -6.97
C GLU A 449 -48.15 -1.56 -6.37
N THR A 450 -48.11 -1.64 -5.04
CA THR A 450 -46.99 -2.19 -4.26
C THR A 450 -46.57 -3.60 -4.68
N GLU A 451 -47.55 -4.46 -4.95
CA GLU A 451 -47.33 -5.85 -5.36
C GLU A 451 -46.70 -5.93 -6.76
N GLU A 452 -47.15 -5.11 -7.72
CA GLU A 452 -46.57 -5.05 -9.06
C GLU A 452 -45.11 -4.58 -9.00
N VAL A 453 -44.82 -3.56 -8.19
CA VAL A 453 -43.46 -3.06 -7.97
C VAL A 453 -42.53 -4.13 -7.41
N ILE A 454 -42.94 -4.83 -6.34
CA ILE A 454 -42.13 -5.90 -5.73
C ILE A 454 -41.93 -7.04 -6.73
N ARG A 455 -42.97 -7.43 -7.48
CA ARG A 455 -42.92 -8.45 -8.53
C ARG A 455 -41.96 -8.07 -9.65
N CYS A 456 -41.96 -6.81 -10.10
CA CYS A 456 -41.01 -6.31 -11.10
C CYS A 456 -39.56 -6.32 -10.59
N ILE A 457 -39.31 -5.94 -9.33
CA ILE A 457 -37.96 -6.00 -8.74
C ILE A 457 -37.47 -7.46 -8.62
N HIS A 458 -38.36 -8.39 -8.23
CA HIS A 458 -38.07 -9.83 -8.18
C HIS A 458 -37.63 -10.36 -9.56
N ILE A 459 -38.41 -10.08 -10.60
CA ILE A 459 -38.14 -10.52 -11.98
C ILE A 459 -36.85 -9.87 -12.51
N ALA A 460 -36.61 -8.58 -12.22
CA ALA A 460 -35.38 -7.89 -12.60
C ALA A 460 -34.13 -8.54 -11.95
N LEU A 461 -34.21 -8.94 -10.67
CA LEU A 461 -33.12 -9.66 -10.00
C LEU A 461 -32.87 -11.06 -10.57
N LEU A 462 -33.91 -11.75 -11.07
CA LEU A 462 -33.75 -13.01 -11.81
C LEU A 462 -33.08 -12.80 -13.19
N CYS A 463 -33.23 -11.63 -13.81
CA CYS A 463 -32.60 -11.35 -15.12
C CYS A 463 -31.09 -11.06 -15.04
N VAL A 464 -30.56 -10.66 -13.87
CA VAL A 464 -29.15 -10.23 -13.68
C VAL A 464 -28.26 -11.29 -12.98
N GLN A 465 -28.69 -12.56 -12.99
CA GLN A 465 -27.97 -13.67 -12.36
C GLN A 465 -26.58 -13.91 -12.95
N GLN A 466 -25.67 -14.46 -12.15
CA GLN A 466 -24.27 -14.61 -12.54
C GLN A 466 -24.10 -15.56 -13.74
N SER A 467 -24.69 -16.76 -13.70
CA SER A 467 -24.70 -17.64 -14.87
C SER A 467 -25.79 -17.21 -15.87
N PRO A 468 -25.53 -17.25 -17.19
CA PRO A 468 -26.57 -17.12 -18.21
C PRO A 468 -27.66 -18.19 -18.12
N THR A 469 -27.36 -19.39 -17.59
CA THR A 469 -28.32 -20.50 -17.43
C THR A 469 -29.40 -20.24 -16.39
N ASP A 470 -29.13 -19.35 -15.45
CA ASP A 470 -29.97 -19.13 -14.26
C ASP A 470 -30.91 -17.93 -14.48
N ARG A 471 -30.84 -17.31 -15.66
CA ARG A 471 -31.69 -16.20 -16.10
C ARG A 471 -32.92 -16.78 -16.83
N PRO A 472 -34.14 -16.31 -16.55
CA PRO A 472 -35.34 -16.79 -17.23
C PRO A 472 -35.36 -16.38 -18.71
N SER A 473 -35.92 -17.22 -19.58
CA SER A 473 -36.15 -16.88 -20.99
C SER A 473 -37.17 -15.74 -21.12
N LEU A 474 -37.19 -15.01 -22.25
CA LEU A 474 -38.18 -13.94 -22.46
C LEU A 474 -39.63 -14.46 -22.42
N SER A 475 -39.88 -15.68 -22.91
CA SER A 475 -41.16 -16.37 -22.77
C SER A 475 -41.55 -16.67 -21.31
N THR A 476 -40.56 -16.99 -20.45
CA THR A 476 -40.76 -17.19 -19.01
C THR A 476 -41.02 -15.85 -18.31
N ILE A 477 -40.24 -14.81 -18.62
CA ILE A 477 -40.45 -13.44 -18.11
C ILE A 477 -41.86 -12.95 -18.46
N ASN A 478 -42.33 -13.22 -19.68
CA ASN A 478 -43.68 -12.87 -20.11
C ASN A 478 -44.77 -13.55 -19.26
N MET A 479 -44.61 -14.85 -18.94
CA MET A 479 -45.51 -15.56 -18.01
C MET A 479 -45.42 -15.00 -16.57
N MET A 480 -44.21 -14.67 -16.11
CA MET A 480 -43.98 -14.09 -14.79
C MET A 480 -44.65 -12.72 -14.62
N LEU A 481 -44.67 -11.88 -15.67
CA LEU A 481 -45.30 -10.56 -15.68
C LEU A 481 -46.83 -10.61 -15.86
N THR A 482 -47.38 -11.63 -16.52
CA THR A 482 -48.83 -11.70 -16.86
C THR A 482 -49.68 -12.50 -15.89
N SER A 483 -49.09 -13.48 -15.20
CA SER A 483 -49.85 -14.42 -14.38
C SER A 483 -49.55 -14.22 -12.90
N ASN A 484 -50.45 -13.54 -12.20
CA ASN A 484 -50.33 -13.31 -10.75
C ASN A 484 -50.32 -14.62 -9.94
N SER A 485 -50.81 -15.73 -10.50
CA SER A 485 -50.72 -17.08 -9.92
C SER A 485 -49.40 -17.82 -10.23
N TYR A 486 -48.52 -17.25 -11.07
CA TYR A 486 -47.20 -17.83 -11.32
C TYR A 486 -46.24 -17.52 -10.17
N VAL A 487 -45.75 -18.55 -9.51
CA VAL A 487 -44.78 -18.47 -8.39
C VAL A 487 -43.40 -18.15 -8.94
N LEU A 488 -42.78 -17.08 -8.45
CA LEU A 488 -41.42 -16.69 -8.84
C LEU A 488 -40.38 -17.46 -7.99
N PRO A 489 -39.30 -17.99 -8.59
CA PRO A 489 -38.19 -18.59 -7.84
C PRO A 489 -37.34 -17.50 -7.15
N ASP A 490 -36.69 -17.83 -6.04
CA ASP A 490 -35.85 -16.87 -5.31
C ASP A 490 -34.58 -16.49 -6.11
N PRO A 491 -34.30 -15.20 -6.33
CA PRO A 491 -33.10 -14.76 -7.02
C PRO A 491 -31.84 -15.03 -6.18
N GLN A 492 -30.80 -15.56 -6.83
CA GLN A 492 -29.46 -15.67 -6.25
C GLN A 492 -28.68 -14.36 -6.42
N GLN A 493 -27.41 -14.33 -5.99
CA GLN A 493 -26.59 -13.12 -6.02
C GLN A 493 -26.31 -12.65 -7.47
N PRO A 494 -26.64 -11.39 -7.84
CA PRO A 494 -26.37 -10.85 -9.18
C PRO A 494 -24.89 -10.88 -9.56
N GLY A 495 -24.61 -11.12 -10.85
CA GLY A 495 -23.24 -11.26 -11.37
C GLY A 495 -22.37 -10.00 -11.26
N PHE A 496 -22.99 -8.82 -11.15
CA PHE A 496 -22.33 -7.52 -11.00
C PHE A 496 -22.37 -6.97 -9.55
N PHE A 497 -22.59 -7.85 -8.57
CA PHE A 497 -22.43 -7.50 -7.15
C PHE A 497 -20.96 -7.38 -6.80
N PHE A 498 -20.52 -6.17 -6.41
CA PHE A 498 -19.20 -5.96 -5.82
C PHE A 498 -19.25 -6.26 -4.31
N PRO A 499 -18.56 -7.29 -3.80
CA PRO A 499 -18.43 -7.49 -2.37
C PRO A 499 -17.52 -6.41 -1.80
N ASN A 500 -17.90 -5.82 -0.66
CA ASN A 500 -16.91 -5.27 0.25
C ASN A 500 -15.94 -6.40 0.64
N LYS A 501 -14.69 -6.08 1.03
CA LYS A 501 -13.63 -7.08 1.31
C LYS A 501 -13.84 -7.83 2.64
N SER A 502 -14.97 -8.49 2.77
CA SER A 502 -15.40 -9.37 3.85
C SER A 502 -16.35 -10.42 3.27
N ASN A 503 -16.11 -11.70 3.61
CA ASN A 503 -16.89 -12.89 3.21
C ASN A 503 -16.66 -13.45 1.78
N LYS A 504 -15.55 -14.16 1.61
CA LYS A 504 -15.44 -15.48 0.94
C LYS A 504 -14.17 -16.15 1.50
N GLU A 505 -14.14 -17.43 1.86
CA GLU A 505 -15.21 -18.44 1.95
C GLU A 505 -14.78 -19.53 2.97
N ARG A 506 -15.73 -20.32 3.50
CA ARG A 506 -15.42 -21.51 4.33
C ARG A 506 -15.64 -22.77 3.49
N ASP A 507 -14.60 -23.61 3.40
CA ASP A 507 -14.63 -25.08 3.58
C ASP A 507 -13.29 -25.67 3.11
N GLY A 508 -12.73 -26.69 3.80
CA GLY A 508 -11.59 -27.46 3.24
C GLY A 508 -10.37 -27.81 4.11
N LEU A 509 -10.48 -27.91 5.44
CA LEU A 509 -9.49 -28.57 6.33
C LEU A 509 -8.16 -27.81 6.62
N GLU A 510 -7.50 -28.15 7.75
CA GLU A 510 -6.47 -27.33 8.41
C GLU A 510 -5.01 -27.85 8.22
N SER A 511 -4.01 -26.97 8.43
CA SER A 511 -3.13 -27.12 9.62
C SER A 511 -2.34 -25.85 9.99
N SER A 512 -2.08 -25.71 11.30
CA SER A 512 -0.97 -24.96 11.94
C SER A 512 -0.71 -23.47 11.63
N GLN A 513 -1.49 -22.56 12.23
CA GLN A 513 -0.91 -21.31 12.76
C GLN A 513 -1.68 -20.66 13.95
N TYR A 514 -2.25 -21.45 14.87
CA TYR A 514 -2.99 -20.91 16.03
C TYR A 514 -2.81 -21.73 17.31
N THR A 515 -2.88 -21.07 18.46
CA THR A 515 -2.65 -21.62 19.81
C THR A 515 -3.90 -22.27 20.42
N ASN A 516 -4.56 -23.13 19.63
CA ASN A 516 -5.80 -23.80 20.00
C ASN A 516 -5.56 -25.20 20.61
N ARG A 517 -6.16 -25.45 21.77
CA ARG A 517 -6.29 -26.79 22.37
C ARG A 517 -7.76 -27.07 22.62
N CYS A 518 -8.33 -27.97 21.82
CA CYS A 518 -9.60 -28.60 22.14
C CYS A 518 -9.35 -29.87 23.01
N GLY A 519 -10.39 -30.33 23.68
CA GLY A 519 -10.33 -31.54 24.52
C GLY A 519 -9.90 -32.81 23.78
N LYS A 520 -9.55 -33.84 24.57
CA LYS A 520 -9.26 -35.20 24.06
C LYS A 520 -10.10 -36.31 24.68
N THR A 521 -10.83 -36.03 25.75
CA THR A 521 -11.45 -37.06 26.62
C THR A 521 -12.91 -36.77 26.97
N GLY A 522 -13.59 -35.89 26.23
CA GLY A 522 -15.01 -35.62 26.40
C GLY A 522 -15.63 -35.11 25.11
N PHE A 523 -16.55 -35.90 24.56
CA PHE A 523 -17.25 -35.59 23.30
C PHE A 523 -18.72 -35.28 23.57
N SER A 524 -19.24 -34.20 22.99
CA SER A 524 -20.68 -33.93 22.91
C SER A 524 -21.24 -34.36 21.55
N LEU A 525 -22.56 -34.53 21.46
CA LEU A 525 -23.22 -34.68 20.17
C LEU A 525 -23.39 -33.29 19.53
N LEU A 526 -23.40 -33.23 18.20
CA LEU A 526 -23.65 -31.96 17.50
C LEU A 526 -25.11 -31.56 17.66
N ASP A 527 -25.33 -30.26 17.92
CA ASP A 527 -26.65 -29.67 18.20
C ASP A 527 -27.43 -30.31 19.37
N ASP A 528 -26.77 -31.01 20.30
CA ASP A 528 -27.36 -31.36 21.60
C ASP A 528 -27.53 -30.12 22.51
N THR A 529 -28.16 -30.28 23.67
CA THR A 529 -28.36 -29.15 24.60
C THR A 529 -27.04 -28.56 25.09
N PHE A 530 -25.99 -29.38 25.22
CA PHE A 530 -24.65 -28.95 25.62
C PHE A 530 -24.04 -28.03 24.55
N ASP A 531 -24.05 -28.42 23.28
CA ASP A 531 -23.58 -27.59 22.17
C ASP A 531 -24.38 -26.27 22.06
N LYS A 532 -25.70 -26.32 22.23
CA LYS A 532 -26.56 -25.12 22.28
C LYS A 532 -26.18 -24.18 23.43
N ASN A 533 -26.04 -24.70 24.65
CA ASN A 533 -25.56 -23.96 25.81
C ASN A 533 -24.16 -23.36 25.56
N ARG A 534 -23.28 -24.11 24.90
CA ARG A 534 -21.90 -23.70 24.58
C ARG A 534 -21.85 -22.52 23.63
N ARG A 535 -22.57 -22.60 22.50
CA ARG A 535 -22.61 -21.52 21.49
C ARG A 535 -23.22 -20.24 22.09
N LEU A 536 -24.30 -20.37 22.87
CA LEU A 536 -24.95 -19.25 23.56
C LEU A 536 -24.02 -18.59 24.59
N LEU A 537 -23.38 -19.40 25.46
CA LEU A 537 -22.46 -18.89 26.47
C LEU A 537 -21.24 -18.21 25.83
N LEU A 538 -20.56 -18.86 24.88
CA LEU A 538 -19.35 -18.32 24.25
C LEU A 538 -19.61 -17.03 23.45
N SER A 539 -20.74 -16.92 22.76
CA SER A 539 -21.11 -15.68 22.05
C SER A 539 -21.47 -14.53 23.00
N SER A 540 -22.03 -14.83 24.19
CA SER A 540 -22.29 -13.81 25.21
C SER A 540 -21.06 -13.33 25.99
N LEU A 541 -19.90 -14.01 25.94
CA LEU A 541 -18.69 -13.53 26.62
C LEU A 541 -18.25 -12.14 26.12
N ALA A 542 -18.34 -11.89 24.81
CA ALA A 542 -17.79 -10.70 24.18
C ALA A 542 -18.62 -9.42 24.42
N SER A 543 -19.91 -9.56 24.72
CA SER A 543 -20.80 -8.43 25.07
C SER A 543 -20.74 -8.05 26.55
N ASN A 544 -20.23 -8.92 27.43
CA ASN A 544 -20.16 -8.69 28.88
C ASN A 544 -18.76 -8.28 29.37
N ALA A 545 -17.71 -8.53 28.58
CA ALA A 545 -16.31 -8.32 29.00
C ALA A 545 -15.83 -6.86 28.94
N SER A 546 -16.48 -6.00 28.17
CA SER A 546 -16.19 -4.56 28.09
C SER A 546 -16.36 -3.85 29.45
N ASP A 547 -17.33 -4.30 30.23
CA ASP A 547 -17.85 -3.59 31.39
C ASP A 547 -17.22 -4.09 32.72
N GLN A 548 -16.52 -5.23 32.68
CA GLN A 548 -15.89 -5.87 33.83
C GLN A 548 -14.35 -5.82 33.81
N GLY A 549 -13.78 -4.85 33.08
CA GLY A 549 -12.34 -4.54 33.14
C GLY A 549 -11.42 -5.57 32.47
N GLY A 550 -11.93 -6.37 31.53
CA GLY A 550 -11.14 -7.34 30.78
C GLY A 550 -11.09 -8.76 31.35
N PHE A 551 -11.94 -9.10 32.32
CA PHE A 551 -12.20 -10.49 32.69
C PHE A 551 -13.70 -10.74 32.82
N TYR A 552 -14.17 -11.89 32.34
CA TYR A 552 -15.56 -12.32 32.51
C TYR A 552 -15.64 -13.84 32.60
N SER A 553 -16.54 -14.35 33.43
CA SER A 553 -16.76 -15.80 33.62
C SER A 553 -18.23 -16.07 33.90
N ALA A 554 -18.77 -17.12 33.27
CA ALA A 554 -20.18 -17.48 33.37
C ALA A 554 -20.40 -18.99 33.13
N SER A 555 -21.58 -19.49 33.49
CA SER A 555 -21.98 -20.89 33.32
C SER A 555 -23.44 -21.03 32.92
N VAL A 556 -23.76 -22.09 32.18
CA VAL A 556 -25.10 -22.38 31.63
C VAL A 556 -25.37 -23.89 31.69
N GLY A 557 -26.63 -24.28 31.86
CA GLY A 557 -27.08 -25.67 31.93
C GLY A 557 -27.03 -26.27 33.34
N GLN A 558 -27.35 -27.57 33.44
CA GLN A 558 -27.24 -28.38 34.66
C GLN A 558 -26.86 -29.82 34.31
N GLY A 559 -26.29 -30.58 35.25
CA GLY A 559 -25.95 -31.99 35.06
C GLY A 559 -25.01 -32.22 33.88
N SER A 560 -25.38 -33.10 32.95
CA SER A 560 -24.62 -33.37 31.71
C SER A 560 -24.63 -32.21 30.70
N GLU A 561 -25.52 -31.22 30.86
CA GLU A 561 -25.65 -30.06 29.98
C GLU A 561 -24.90 -28.82 30.51
N GLN A 562 -24.23 -28.97 31.66
CA GLN A 562 -23.51 -27.90 32.36
C GLN A 562 -22.21 -27.51 31.64
N ILE A 563 -22.03 -26.22 31.41
CA ILE A 563 -20.81 -25.61 30.89
C ILE A 563 -20.38 -24.45 31.77
N TYR A 564 -19.05 -24.29 31.88
CA TYR A 564 -18.36 -23.14 32.44
C TYR A 564 -17.48 -22.52 31.35
N ALA A 565 -17.44 -21.19 31.25
CA ALA A 565 -16.56 -20.48 30.33
C ALA A 565 -16.00 -19.20 30.96
N GLU A 566 -14.75 -18.89 30.65
CA GLU A 566 -14.07 -17.67 31.07
C GLU A 566 -13.32 -17.01 29.89
N GLY A 567 -13.24 -15.68 29.93
CA GLY A 567 -12.47 -14.87 29.00
C GLY A 567 -11.59 -13.87 29.75
N LEU A 568 -10.34 -13.73 29.32
CA LEU A 568 -9.33 -12.86 29.94
C LEU A 568 -8.64 -11.98 28.89
N CYS A 569 -8.45 -10.70 29.18
CA CYS A 569 -7.73 -9.72 28.37
C CYS A 569 -6.65 -9.01 29.21
N ILE A 570 -5.75 -8.27 28.55
CA ILE A 570 -4.78 -7.39 29.23
C ILE A 570 -5.53 -6.24 29.94
N PRO A 571 -5.33 -6.02 31.26
CA PRO A 571 -5.97 -4.95 32.01
C PRO A 571 -5.59 -3.56 31.49
N GLY A 572 -6.60 -2.81 31.06
CA GLY A 572 -6.43 -1.46 30.48
C GLY A 572 -6.30 -1.43 28.95
N ALA A 573 -6.57 -2.53 28.24
CA ALA A 573 -6.97 -2.46 26.83
C ALA A 573 -8.29 -1.66 26.69
N GLU A 574 -8.54 -1.06 25.52
CA GLU A 574 -9.82 -0.37 25.29
C GLU A 574 -10.99 -1.37 25.30
N PRO A 575 -12.18 -1.03 25.85
CA PRO A 575 -13.30 -1.96 25.95
C PRO A 575 -13.75 -2.53 24.59
N LYS A 576 -13.66 -1.70 23.54
CA LYS A 576 -13.92 -2.09 22.15
C LYS A 576 -12.97 -3.17 21.67
N ASP A 577 -11.68 -3.05 21.96
CA ASP A 577 -10.66 -4.00 21.51
C ASP A 577 -10.67 -5.30 22.31
N CYS A 578 -10.96 -5.22 23.61
CA CYS A 578 -11.26 -6.39 24.44
C CYS A 578 -12.45 -7.17 23.84
N SER A 579 -13.56 -6.48 23.51
CA SER A 579 -14.73 -7.08 22.88
C SER A 579 -14.43 -7.63 21.48
N ASN A 580 -13.62 -6.95 20.66
CA ASN A 580 -13.16 -7.46 19.35
C ASN A 580 -12.39 -8.78 19.50
N CYS A 581 -11.41 -8.82 20.42
CA CYS A 581 -10.61 -10.02 20.66
C CYS A 581 -11.49 -11.18 21.18
N PHE A 582 -12.40 -10.91 22.11
CA PHE A 582 -13.32 -11.92 22.64
C PHE A 582 -14.28 -12.43 21.56
N ASN A 583 -14.84 -11.57 20.71
CA ASN A 583 -15.67 -11.97 19.57
C ASN A 583 -14.91 -12.89 18.61
N TYR A 584 -13.68 -12.51 18.25
CA TYR A 584 -12.83 -13.32 17.36
C TYR A 584 -12.48 -14.68 17.98
N SER A 585 -12.01 -14.70 19.23
CA SER A 585 -11.58 -15.91 19.92
C SER A 585 -12.74 -16.84 20.30
N SER A 586 -13.91 -16.32 20.70
CA SER A 586 -15.11 -17.14 20.93
C SER A 586 -15.58 -17.83 19.65
N ASN A 587 -15.68 -17.10 18.52
CA ASN A 587 -16.02 -17.71 17.23
C ASN A 587 -14.97 -18.76 16.83
N SER A 588 -13.68 -18.45 16.96
CA SER A 588 -12.58 -19.37 16.66
C SER A 588 -12.60 -20.65 17.50
N VAL A 589 -12.99 -20.58 18.78
CA VAL A 589 -13.06 -21.77 19.64
C VAL A 589 -14.33 -22.60 19.42
N ILE A 590 -15.46 -21.95 19.08
CA ILE A 590 -16.69 -22.63 18.62
C ILE A 590 -16.39 -23.42 17.33
N GLU A 591 -15.78 -22.77 16.33
CA GLU A 591 -15.58 -23.36 15.02
C GLU A 591 -14.56 -24.50 14.99
N ARG A 592 -13.56 -24.50 15.88
CA ARG A 592 -12.49 -25.51 15.92
C ARG A 592 -12.75 -26.63 16.92
N CYS A 593 -13.41 -26.36 18.05
CA CYS A 593 -13.67 -27.36 19.09
C CYS A 593 -15.08 -27.99 19.00
N ARG A 594 -15.66 -28.06 17.78
CA ARG A 594 -17.08 -28.39 17.52
C ARG A 594 -17.65 -29.57 18.30
N ASN A 595 -16.90 -30.64 18.55
CA ASN A 595 -17.41 -31.84 19.25
C ASN A 595 -16.77 -32.07 20.63
N GLN A 596 -15.98 -31.12 21.16
CA GLN A 596 -15.28 -31.29 22.44
C GLN A 596 -16.02 -30.60 23.60
N THR A 597 -16.00 -31.23 24.78
CA THR A 597 -16.57 -30.67 26.02
C THR A 597 -15.65 -29.68 26.72
N GLU A 598 -14.42 -29.48 26.23
CA GLU A 598 -13.48 -28.45 26.69
C GLU A 598 -12.71 -27.82 25.52
N GLY A 599 -12.27 -26.58 25.72
CA GLY A 599 -11.46 -25.85 24.75
C GLY A 599 -10.76 -24.63 25.35
N LEU A 600 -9.59 -24.31 24.81
CA LEU A 600 -8.75 -23.17 25.17
C LEU A 600 -8.13 -22.58 23.90
N ILE A 601 -8.19 -21.25 23.77
CA ILE A 601 -7.52 -20.46 22.74
C ILE A 601 -6.84 -19.25 23.40
N TRP A 602 -5.62 -18.95 22.97
CA TRP A 602 -5.01 -17.63 23.13
C TRP A 602 -5.04 -16.88 21.79
N SER A 603 -5.14 -15.55 21.83
CA SER A 603 -4.97 -14.69 20.66
C SER A 603 -3.54 -14.16 20.62
N ASP A 604 -2.82 -14.37 19.51
CA ASP A 604 -1.44 -13.92 19.31
C ASP A 604 -1.33 -12.47 18.77
N ASP A 605 -2.47 -11.76 18.71
CA ASP A 605 -2.57 -10.37 18.25
C ASP A 605 -1.88 -9.36 19.20
N VAL A 606 -1.88 -8.07 18.82
CA VAL A 606 -1.38 -6.94 19.60
C VAL A 606 -2.06 -6.86 20.97
N ILE A 607 -3.34 -7.21 21.03
CA ILE A 607 -4.19 -7.14 22.23
C ILE A 607 -4.50 -8.58 22.65
N LEU A 608 -3.62 -9.12 23.49
CA LEU A 608 -3.65 -10.52 23.90
C LEU A 608 -4.95 -10.82 24.70
N CYS A 609 -5.66 -11.88 24.31
CA CYS A 609 -6.77 -12.42 25.08
C CYS A 609 -6.78 -13.96 25.10
N MET A 610 -7.48 -14.52 26.08
CA MET A 610 -7.76 -15.94 26.24
C MET A 610 -9.28 -16.15 26.25
N ILE A 611 -9.77 -17.19 25.57
CA ILE A 611 -11.12 -17.73 25.78
C ILE A 611 -11.00 -19.20 26.13
N ARG A 612 -11.75 -19.65 27.14
CA ARG A 612 -11.71 -21.01 27.65
C ARG A 612 -13.13 -21.50 28.00
N PHE A 613 -13.42 -22.77 27.75
CA PHE A 613 -14.62 -23.46 28.25
C PHE A 613 -14.36 -24.91 28.68
N SER A 614 -15.23 -25.45 29.53
CA SER A 614 -15.26 -26.86 29.90
C SER A 614 -16.61 -27.30 30.49
N ASN A 615 -16.85 -28.61 30.53
CA ASN A 615 -17.92 -29.24 31.31
C ASN A 615 -17.56 -29.47 32.79
N ARG A 616 -16.29 -29.33 33.19
CA ARG A 616 -15.88 -29.24 34.60
C ARG A 616 -15.78 -27.78 35.04
N LEU A 617 -15.98 -27.53 36.33
CA LEU A 617 -15.56 -26.26 36.95
C LEU A 617 -14.02 -26.22 37.06
N PHE A 618 -13.42 -25.16 36.50
CA PHE A 618 -11.97 -24.90 36.55
C PHE A 618 -11.63 -23.53 37.17
N SER A 619 -12.59 -22.60 37.25
CA SER A 619 -12.35 -21.28 37.82
C SER A 619 -11.99 -21.41 39.31
N GLY A 620 -10.78 -20.95 39.66
CA GLY A 620 -10.23 -21.07 41.01
C GLY A 620 -9.34 -22.30 41.25
N SER A 621 -9.17 -23.21 40.27
CA SER A 621 -8.16 -24.27 40.35
C SER A 621 -6.88 -23.89 39.59
N LEU A 622 -5.73 -24.36 40.09
CA LEU A 622 -4.44 -24.18 39.43
C LEU A 622 -4.23 -25.24 38.34
N GLU A 623 -4.66 -24.94 37.11
CA GLU A 623 -4.32 -25.74 35.93
C GLU A 623 -3.12 -25.14 35.18
N MET A 624 -2.01 -25.88 35.17
CA MET A 624 -0.75 -25.48 34.53
C MET A 624 -0.68 -25.87 33.05
N GLU A 625 -1.23 -27.03 32.69
CA GLU A 625 -1.14 -27.61 31.34
C GLU A 625 -2.47 -27.51 30.59
N PRO A 626 -2.47 -27.29 29.26
CA PRO A 626 -1.29 -27.26 28.37
C PRO A 626 -0.51 -25.94 28.44
N SER A 627 0.82 -26.04 28.60
CA SER A 627 1.75 -24.94 28.37
C SER A 627 1.97 -24.73 26.88
N TYR A 628 2.21 -23.47 26.49
CA TYR A 628 2.66 -23.13 25.15
C TYR A 628 3.69 -21.99 25.19
N ASN A 629 4.83 -22.18 24.51
CA ASN A 629 5.96 -21.26 24.54
C ASN A 629 6.23 -20.72 23.13
N LEU A 630 6.17 -19.39 22.97
CA LEU A 630 6.57 -18.69 21.75
C LEU A 630 7.95 -18.06 21.92
N LEU A 631 8.75 -18.02 20.85
CA LEU A 631 10.09 -17.47 20.86
C LEU A 631 10.28 -16.40 19.77
N VAL A 632 10.86 -15.27 20.15
CA VAL A 632 11.36 -14.26 19.21
C VAL A 632 12.73 -14.70 18.72
N ASN A 633 12.89 -14.86 17.41
CA ASN A 633 14.14 -15.36 16.81
C ASN A 633 15.34 -14.43 17.07
N GLY A 634 16.46 -15.03 17.48
CA GLY A 634 17.75 -14.40 17.68
C GLY A 634 18.06 -13.99 19.12
N ASP A 635 19.36 -13.84 19.39
CA ASP A 635 19.91 -13.78 20.76
C ASP A 635 20.27 -12.36 21.22
N ILE A 636 20.37 -12.20 22.53
CA ILE A 636 20.75 -10.97 23.22
C ILE A 636 22.26 -10.76 23.11
N GLN A 637 22.66 -9.62 22.54
CA GLN A 637 24.04 -9.25 22.23
C GLN A 637 24.67 -8.42 23.37
N VAL A 638 24.44 -8.84 24.62
CA VAL A 638 24.86 -8.16 25.86
C VAL A 638 25.54 -9.18 26.77
N ASN A 639 26.37 -8.73 27.70
CA ASN A 639 26.99 -9.61 28.71
C ASN A 639 25.91 -10.38 29.49
N LEU A 640 25.94 -11.72 29.39
CA LEU A 640 24.94 -12.59 30.01
C LEU A 640 24.81 -12.36 31.52
N THR A 641 25.90 -12.08 32.23
CA THR A 641 25.87 -11.86 33.69
C THR A 641 25.21 -10.53 34.10
N GLU A 642 25.11 -9.57 33.18
CA GLU A 642 24.35 -8.33 33.38
C GLU A 642 22.88 -8.57 33.06
N PHE A 643 22.60 -9.31 31.98
CA PHE A 643 21.25 -9.79 31.65
C PHE A 643 20.63 -10.63 32.77
N ASP A 644 21.36 -11.61 33.33
CA ASP A 644 20.91 -12.46 34.43
C ASP A 644 20.43 -11.63 35.61
N ARG A 645 21.25 -10.66 36.06
CA ARG A 645 20.91 -9.80 37.21
C ARG A 645 19.67 -8.97 36.93
N SER A 646 19.61 -8.29 35.77
CA SER A 646 18.45 -7.47 35.39
C SER A 646 17.18 -8.30 35.17
N TRP A 647 17.32 -9.55 34.71
CA TRP A 647 16.22 -10.48 34.49
C TRP A 647 15.67 -11.02 35.81
N GLU A 648 16.53 -11.46 36.72
CA GLU A 648 16.13 -12.01 38.02
C GLU A 648 15.49 -10.95 38.93
N ASP A 649 16.02 -9.72 38.92
CA ASP A 649 15.46 -8.58 39.65
C ASP A 649 14.07 -8.19 39.11
N LEU A 650 13.95 -7.97 37.79
CA LEU A 650 12.69 -7.63 37.12
C LEU A 650 11.61 -8.73 37.28
N THR A 651 11.97 -10.00 37.10
CA THR A 651 10.99 -11.10 37.25
C THR A 651 10.55 -11.28 38.70
N SER A 652 11.46 -11.11 39.67
CA SER A 652 11.10 -11.16 41.10
C SER A 652 10.20 -9.99 41.49
N HIS A 653 10.51 -8.77 41.04
CA HIS A 653 9.69 -7.58 41.28
C HIS A 653 8.28 -7.73 40.69
N MET A 654 8.17 -8.16 39.42
CA MET A 654 6.89 -8.30 38.74
C MET A 654 6.02 -9.43 39.33
N ILE A 655 6.62 -10.55 39.76
CA ILE A 655 5.87 -11.60 40.47
C ILE A 655 5.35 -11.06 41.82
N ALA A 656 6.15 -10.29 42.55
CA ALA A 656 5.73 -9.68 43.82
C ALA A 656 4.60 -8.66 43.64
N GLU A 657 4.65 -7.81 42.61
CA GLU A 657 3.59 -6.83 42.30
C GLU A 657 2.29 -7.53 41.91
N ALA A 658 2.35 -8.48 40.96
CA ALA A 658 1.18 -9.24 40.50
C ALA A 658 0.52 -10.09 41.61
N THR A 659 1.27 -10.45 42.64
CA THR A 659 0.80 -11.24 43.79
C THR A 659 0.57 -10.40 45.05
N SER A 660 0.72 -9.07 44.96
CA SER A 660 0.47 -8.15 46.07
C SER A 660 -1.04 -7.99 46.36
N SER A 661 -1.40 -7.88 47.64
CA SER A 661 -2.78 -7.59 48.05
C SER A 661 -3.16 -6.12 47.86
N SER A 662 -2.17 -5.25 47.67
CA SER A 662 -2.27 -3.79 47.60
C SER A 662 -2.43 -3.22 46.18
N SER A 663 -2.06 -3.96 45.13
CA SER A 663 -2.17 -3.44 43.77
C SER A 663 -3.63 -3.24 43.35
N GLN A 664 -3.89 -2.14 42.63
CA GLN A 664 -5.17 -1.93 41.94
C GLN A 664 -5.39 -2.93 40.81
N ARG A 665 -4.33 -3.62 40.34
CA ARG A 665 -4.36 -4.62 39.28
C ARG A 665 -3.88 -5.98 39.81
N LYS A 666 -4.55 -6.49 40.84
CA LYS A 666 -4.32 -7.85 41.37
C LYS A 666 -4.24 -8.85 40.22
N TYR A 667 -3.30 -9.81 40.31
CA TYR A 667 -3.04 -10.80 39.28
C TYR A 667 -2.45 -10.25 37.97
N TYR A 668 -1.89 -9.04 37.94
CA TYR A 668 -1.24 -8.46 36.76
C TYR A 668 -0.04 -7.58 37.13
N ALA A 669 1.03 -7.63 36.33
CA ALA A 669 2.13 -6.68 36.38
C ALA A 669 2.76 -6.47 34.99
N ALA A 670 3.24 -5.24 34.70
CA ALA A 670 3.99 -4.95 33.50
C ALA A 670 4.98 -3.78 33.71
N GLU A 671 6.22 -3.93 33.24
CA GLU A 671 7.31 -2.97 33.45
C GLU A 671 8.36 -3.05 32.32
N ALA A 672 9.22 -2.02 32.24
CA ALA A 672 10.38 -2.01 31.36
C ALA A 672 11.65 -1.55 32.09
N VAL A 673 12.67 -2.42 32.15
CA VAL A 673 13.97 -2.14 32.78
C VAL A 673 15.03 -1.89 31.71
N SER A 674 15.92 -0.92 31.96
CA SER A 674 17.08 -0.67 31.09
C SER A 674 18.17 -1.71 31.36
N LEU A 675 18.36 -2.65 30.43
CA LEU A 675 19.44 -3.64 30.45
C LEU A 675 20.80 -3.01 30.13
N THR A 676 20.82 -2.01 29.25
CA THR A 676 21.95 -1.10 29.04
C THR A 676 21.41 0.30 28.73
N SER A 677 22.29 1.30 28.57
CA SER A 677 21.91 2.61 28.02
C SER A 677 21.25 2.53 26.63
N PHE A 678 21.46 1.43 25.90
CA PHE A 678 20.98 1.21 24.53
C PHE A 678 20.05 -0.01 24.37
N GLN A 679 19.60 -0.68 25.43
CA GLN A 679 18.67 -1.81 25.32
C GLN A 679 17.77 -1.91 26.56
N ASN A 680 16.47 -2.09 26.33
CA ASN A 680 15.47 -2.34 27.38
C ASN A 680 14.98 -3.79 27.32
N ILE A 681 14.63 -4.35 28.48
CA ILE A 681 13.77 -5.53 28.63
C ILE A 681 12.37 -5.01 28.98
N TYR A 682 11.36 -5.52 28.29
CA TYR A 682 9.95 -5.32 28.58
C TYR A 682 9.36 -6.64 29.07
N LEU A 683 8.64 -6.63 30.19
CA LEU A 683 8.01 -7.81 30.77
C LEU A 683 6.55 -7.49 31.13
N LEU A 684 5.65 -8.41 30.82
CA LEU A 684 4.23 -8.37 31.19
C LEU A 684 3.82 -9.77 31.67
N MET A 685 3.08 -9.85 32.77
CA MET A 685 2.61 -11.11 33.35
C MET A 685 1.22 -10.98 33.98
N GLN A 686 0.44 -12.05 33.94
CA GLN A 686 -0.94 -12.06 34.42
C GLN A 686 -1.39 -13.47 34.86
N CYS A 687 -2.30 -13.54 35.82
CA CYS A 687 -3.01 -14.76 36.24
C CYS A 687 -4.53 -14.60 36.05
N THR A 688 -5.28 -15.72 36.05
CA THR A 688 -6.75 -15.68 36.11
C THR A 688 -7.22 -15.19 37.49
N PRO A 689 -8.19 -14.26 37.61
CA PRO A 689 -8.49 -13.59 38.89
C PRO A 689 -9.04 -14.44 40.05
N PHE A 690 -9.36 -15.72 39.81
CA PHE A 690 -9.98 -16.61 40.80
C PHE A 690 -9.02 -17.56 41.52
N ILE A 691 -7.80 -17.79 41.02
CA ILE A 691 -6.82 -18.64 41.72
C ILE A 691 -6.23 -17.88 42.92
N SER A 692 -5.68 -18.58 43.93
CA SER A 692 -5.11 -17.86 45.07
C SER A 692 -3.82 -17.10 44.70
N LEU A 693 -3.44 -16.09 45.49
CA LEU A 693 -2.16 -15.38 45.32
C LEU A 693 -0.95 -16.34 45.37
N ARG A 694 -1.05 -17.43 46.14
CA ARG A 694 -0.04 -18.51 46.21
C ARG A 694 0.02 -19.31 44.91
N ASP A 695 -1.12 -19.58 44.30
CA ASP A 695 -1.22 -20.33 43.05
C ASP A 695 -0.76 -19.49 41.86
N CYS A 696 -1.11 -18.19 41.84
CA CYS A 696 -0.57 -17.24 40.87
C CYS A 696 0.95 -17.11 40.97
N ASN A 697 1.50 -16.96 42.18
CA ASN A 697 2.95 -16.99 42.41
C ASN A 697 3.56 -18.29 41.86
N THR A 698 2.95 -19.43 42.17
CA THR A 698 3.42 -20.76 41.71
C THR A 698 3.41 -20.86 40.18
N CYS A 699 2.35 -20.40 39.53
CA CYS A 699 2.18 -20.42 38.08
C CYS A 699 3.21 -19.54 37.36
N LEU A 700 3.36 -18.28 37.81
CA LEU A 700 4.30 -17.33 37.22
C LEU A 700 5.76 -17.72 37.49
N SER A 701 6.08 -18.12 38.74
CA SER A 701 7.42 -18.61 39.11
C SER A 701 7.83 -19.85 38.32
N GLN A 702 6.90 -20.77 38.03
CA GLN A 702 7.20 -21.91 37.19
C GLN A 702 7.40 -21.49 35.73
N SER A 703 6.52 -20.64 35.18
CA SER A 703 6.62 -20.16 33.80
C SER A 703 7.95 -19.43 33.53
N VAL A 704 8.44 -18.62 34.48
CA VAL A 704 9.76 -17.96 34.40
C VAL A 704 10.91 -18.98 34.46
N ARG A 705 10.79 -20.05 35.26
CA ARG A 705 11.77 -21.16 35.25
C ARG A 705 11.78 -21.91 33.92
N ASP A 706 10.61 -22.18 33.35
CA ASP A 706 10.47 -22.87 32.06
C ASP A 706 11.07 -22.04 30.93
N TYR A 707 10.87 -20.71 30.94
CA TYR A 707 11.56 -19.81 30.01
C TYR A 707 13.08 -19.81 30.24
N LYS A 708 13.56 -19.82 31.49
CA LYS A 708 15.00 -19.91 31.78
C LYS A 708 15.61 -21.27 31.37
N SER A 709 14.80 -22.32 31.13
CA SER A 709 15.29 -23.61 30.62
C SER A 709 15.18 -23.75 29.09
N CYS A 710 14.09 -23.32 28.45
CA CYS A 710 13.90 -23.45 27.00
C CYS A 710 14.49 -22.30 26.18
N CYS A 711 14.54 -21.11 26.77
CA CYS A 711 14.37 -19.86 26.04
C CYS A 711 15.36 -18.77 26.51
N TYR A 712 16.37 -19.18 27.29
CA TYR A 712 17.43 -18.33 27.81
C TYR A 712 18.22 -17.63 26.70
N GLY A 713 18.64 -16.39 26.95
CA GLY A 713 19.41 -15.57 26.00
C GLY A 713 18.65 -15.07 24.76
N LYS A 714 17.39 -15.48 24.54
CA LYS A 714 16.58 -15.03 23.40
C LYS A 714 16.07 -13.61 23.58
N LYS A 715 15.91 -12.87 22.47
CA LYS A 715 15.45 -11.47 22.46
C LYS A 715 14.04 -11.28 23.04
N GLY A 716 13.22 -12.32 23.12
CA GLY A 716 11.87 -12.28 23.66
C GLY A 716 11.14 -13.61 23.51
N GLY A 717 9.93 -13.69 24.07
CA GLY A 717 9.07 -14.85 23.99
C GLY A 717 7.84 -14.75 24.89
N ASN A 718 6.93 -15.70 24.76
CA ASN A 718 5.72 -15.83 25.59
C ASN A 718 5.73 -17.21 26.26
N VAL A 719 5.16 -17.33 27.45
CA VAL A 719 4.73 -18.61 28.04
C VAL A 719 3.27 -18.46 28.45
N ASN A 720 2.39 -19.22 27.80
CA ASN A 720 0.94 -19.18 27.99
C ASN A 720 0.49 -20.50 28.65
N ARG A 721 -0.28 -20.40 29.74
CA ARG A 721 -0.88 -21.53 30.49
C ARG A 721 -2.35 -21.23 30.81
N PRO A 722 -3.19 -22.22 31.22
CA PRO A 722 -4.59 -21.96 31.52
C PRO A 722 -4.84 -21.02 32.71
N SER A 723 -3.90 -20.96 33.67
CA SER A 723 -4.04 -20.15 34.90
C SER A 723 -3.21 -18.87 34.92
N CYS A 724 -2.23 -18.73 34.02
CA CYS A 724 -1.38 -17.55 33.92
C CYS A 724 -0.66 -17.47 32.57
N PHE A 725 -0.13 -16.29 32.24
CA PHE A 725 0.83 -16.14 31.16
C PHE A 725 1.89 -15.09 31.51
N PHE A 726 2.99 -15.09 30.76
CA PHE A 726 3.85 -13.92 30.67
C PHE A 726 4.42 -13.74 29.25
N ARG A 727 4.79 -12.50 28.93
CA ARG A 727 5.35 -12.06 27.64
C ARG A 727 6.56 -11.16 27.88
N THR A 728 7.65 -11.42 27.19
CA THR A 728 8.89 -10.65 27.26
C THR A 728 9.39 -10.24 25.87
N ASN A 729 10.01 -9.07 25.77
CA ASN A 729 10.67 -8.61 24.55
C ASN A 729 11.84 -7.65 24.88
N THR A 730 12.82 -7.55 23.99
CA THR A 730 13.96 -6.64 24.14
C THR A 730 14.16 -5.81 22.86
N ASN A 731 14.46 -4.52 23.01
CA ASN A 731 14.61 -3.62 21.88
C ASN A 731 15.85 -2.72 22.03
N LYS A 732 16.58 -2.51 20.94
CA LYS A 732 17.75 -1.62 20.89
C LYS A 732 17.30 -0.17 20.73
N ARG A 733 17.64 0.69 21.70
CA ARG A 733 17.56 2.15 21.60
C ARG A 733 18.46 2.61 20.44
N GLY A 734 17.94 3.49 19.60
CA GLY A 734 18.49 3.76 18.26
C GLY A 734 19.86 4.44 18.22
N ILE A 735 20.94 3.64 18.30
CA ILE A 735 22.32 4.09 17.97
C ILE A 735 22.37 4.66 16.54
N ILE A 736 21.65 4.04 15.60
CA ILE A 736 21.48 4.52 14.22
C ILE A 736 20.88 5.94 14.21
N VAL A 737 19.86 6.22 15.03
CA VAL A 737 19.22 7.54 15.11
C VAL A 737 20.20 8.59 15.67
N GLY A 738 20.95 8.26 16.73
CA GLY A 738 21.98 9.15 17.28
C GLY A 738 23.06 9.50 16.26
N ILE A 739 23.62 8.51 15.56
CA ILE A 739 24.70 8.70 14.60
C ILE A 739 24.21 9.45 13.35
N THR A 740 23.04 9.12 12.82
CA THR A 740 22.46 9.82 11.65
C THR A 740 22.07 11.26 11.95
N VAL A 741 21.53 11.56 13.14
CA VAL A 741 21.25 12.95 13.57
C VAL A 741 22.55 13.75 13.71
N VAL A 742 23.62 13.17 14.27
CA VAL A 742 24.92 13.85 14.37
C VAL A 742 25.57 14.08 13.00
N LEU A 743 25.59 13.08 12.10
CA LEU A 743 26.14 13.27 10.74
C LEU A 743 25.32 14.29 9.94
N THR A 744 23.99 14.23 9.96
CA THR A 744 23.15 15.20 9.23
C THR A 744 23.31 16.62 9.77
N LEU A 745 23.46 16.81 11.09
CA LEU A 745 23.80 18.11 11.67
C LEU A 745 25.17 18.61 11.19
N VAL A 746 26.22 17.79 11.26
CA VAL A 746 27.58 18.16 10.81
C VAL A 746 27.58 18.53 9.32
N ILE A 747 26.95 17.70 8.48
CA ILE A 747 26.82 17.96 7.03
C ILE A 747 26.04 19.26 6.79
N SER A 748 24.93 19.51 7.51
CA SER A 748 24.17 20.76 7.36
C SER A 748 24.98 22.01 7.71
N VAL A 749 25.83 21.95 8.74
CA VAL A 749 26.71 23.06 9.13
C VAL A 749 27.78 23.31 8.08
N LEU A 750 28.42 22.26 7.55
CA LEU A 750 29.40 22.37 6.46
C LEU A 750 28.78 22.97 5.19
N LEU A 751 27.55 22.56 4.84
CA LEU A 751 26.81 23.08 3.70
C LEU A 751 26.41 24.57 3.88
N VAL A 752 25.95 24.95 5.07
CA VAL A 752 25.62 26.36 5.41
C VAL A 752 26.87 27.23 5.37
N LEU A 753 28.02 26.73 5.86
CA LEU A 753 29.31 27.41 5.71
C LEU A 753 29.66 27.60 4.22
N GLY A 754 29.51 26.56 3.40
CA GLY A 754 29.67 26.62 1.94
C GLY A 754 28.83 27.71 1.25
N TYR A 755 27.50 27.72 1.44
CA TYR A 755 26.59 28.72 0.83
C TYR A 755 26.52 30.06 1.62
N SER A 756 27.49 30.26 2.52
CA SER A 756 27.92 31.56 3.06
C SER A 756 29.20 32.05 2.38
N LEU A 757 30.21 31.19 2.22
CA LEU A 757 31.49 31.50 1.55
C LEU A 757 31.31 31.73 0.04
N CYS A 758 30.56 30.87 -0.65
CA CYS A 758 30.25 31.05 -2.06
C CYS A 758 29.41 32.32 -2.32
N ARG A 759 28.52 32.72 -1.39
CA ARG A 759 27.81 34.00 -1.53
C ARG A 759 28.70 35.22 -1.24
N ARG A 760 29.74 35.10 -0.41
CA ARG A 760 30.77 36.14 -0.26
C ARG A 760 31.57 36.34 -1.56
N ARG A 761 31.87 35.26 -2.29
CA ARG A 761 32.49 35.36 -3.63
C ARG A 761 31.54 36.00 -4.65
N LYS A 762 30.29 35.52 -4.78
CA LYS A 762 29.37 36.06 -5.79
C LYS A 762 29.00 37.53 -5.57
N ALA A 763 28.78 37.93 -4.31
CA ALA A 763 28.54 39.34 -3.94
C ALA A 763 29.75 40.28 -4.14
N SER A 764 30.92 39.75 -4.55
CA SER A 764 32.09 40.53 -4.94
C SER A 764 32.24 40.69 -6.46
N GLN A 765 31.37 40.08 -7.27
CA GLN A 765 31.43 40.12 -8.74
C GLN A 765 30.29 40.96 -9.36
N GLU A 766 29.16 41.13 -8.67
CA GLU A 766 27.98 41.87 -9.16
C GLU A 766 28.10 43.42 -9.00
N PHE A 767 29.30 43.95 -8.70
CA PHE A 767 29.58 45.41 -8.65
C PHE A 767 30.59 45.88 -9.71
N ALA A 768 30.92 45.02 -10.68
CA ALA A 768 31.78 45.35 -11.81
C ALA A 768 31.14 44.89 -13.12
N THR A 769 31.39 45.63 -14.20
CA THR A 769 30.98 45.31 -15.59
C THR A 769 29.50 45.57 -15.93
N GLU A 770 29.03 46.79 -15.71
CA GLU A 770 28.08 47.43 -16.65
C GLU A 770 28.67 48.77 -17.15
N ARG A 771 29.70 48.68 -17.99
CA ARG A 771 30.21 49.80 -18.82
C ARG A 771 31.01 49.28 -19.99
N SER A 772 30.61 49.69 -21.19
CA SER A 772 31.22 49.42 -22.51
C SER A 772 31.27 47.94 -22.94
N SER A 773 30.73 47.47 -24.07
CA SER A 773 30.50 47.99 -25.44
C SER A 773 31.64 47.70 -26.45
N MET A 774 31.24 47.01 -27.53
CA MET A 774 31.74 47.17 -28.91
C MET A 774 33.04 46.44 -29.37
N THR A 775 33.06 46.14 -30.68
CA THR A 775 34.22 45.90 -31.60
C THR A 775 34.89 44.51 -31.77
N THR A 776 34.24 43.65 -32.59
CA THR A 776 34.70 43.02 -33.88
C THR A 776 35.98 42.14 -34.09
N TYR A 777 35.82 41.15 -34.99
CA TYR A 777 36.74 40.52 -35.99
C TYR A 777 37.55 39.22 -35.71
N GLY A 778 37.43 38.27 -36.66
CA GLY A 778 38.36 37.14 -36.95
C GLY A 778 38.10 35.82 -36.20
N THR A 779 38.34 34.59 -36.72
CA THR A 779 38.71 34.11 -38.09
C THR A 779 38.27 32.62 -38.23
N ALA A 780 38.45 31.96 -39.40
CA ALA A 780 37.93 30.63 -39.76
C ALA A 780 38.79 29.39 -39.30
N PRO A 781 38.28 28.13 -39.37
CA PRO A 781 38.85 26.92 -38.73
C PRO A 781 39.68 26.02 -39.69
N PRO A 782 40.18 24.84 -39.25
CA PRO A 782 39.43 23.56 -39.42
C PRO A 782 39.67 22.42 -38.38
N GLU A 783 38.76 21.42 -38.36
CA GLU A 783 38.94 19.94 -38.18
C GLU A 783 39.72 19.34 -36.95
N ASN A 784 39.45 18.13 -36.40
CA ASN A 784 38.52 17.02 -36.68
C ASN A 784 38.32 16.12 -35.41
N ALA A 785 37.15 15.44 -35.27
CA ALA A 785 36.87 14.22 -34.45
C ALA A 785 37.20 14.20 -32.93
N THR A 786 36.51 13.50 -32.01
CA THR A 786 35.21 12.76 -31.92
C THR A 786 34.89 12.59 -30.41
N ASP A 787 33.61 12.52 -30.02
CA ASP A 787 33.01 12.03 -28.74
C ASP A 787 33.75 12.33 -27.40
N ASP A 788 33.13 12.88 -26.34
CA ASP A 788 31.92 12.35 -25.68
C ASP A 788 31.28 13.34 -24.65
N ILE A 789 30.13 12.98 -24.09
CA ILE A 789 29.28 13.62 -23.04
C ILE A 789 29.84 14.85 -22.26
N THR A 790 29.16 16.01 -22.36
CA THR A 790 28.57 16.75 -21.20
C THR A 790 27.86 18.06 -21.58
N THR A 791 26.72 18.36 -20.93
CA THR A 791 26.44 19.63 -20.20
C THR A 791 24.96 19.74 -19.84
N SER A 792 24.64 20.06 -18.59
CA SER A 792 23.28 20.46 -18.17
C SER A 792 23.11 21.96 -18.30
N GLY A 793 22.44 22.42 -19.37
CA GLY A 793 22.31 23.84 -19.69
C GLY A 793 21.13 24.15 -20.61
N SER A 794 20.13 24.85 -20.07
CA SER A 794 18.85 25.20 -20.70
C SER A 794 17.86 24.04 -20.94
N LEU A 795 16.56 24.36 -20.82
CA LEU A 795 15.43 23.53 -21.24
C LEU A 795 14.92 23.94 -22.63
N GLN A 796 15.71 24.71 -23.37
CA GLN A 796 15.35 25.26 -24.67
C GLN A 796 15.91 24.38 -25.80
N PHE A 797 15.04 23.88 -26.65
CA PHE A 797 15.39 23.21 -27.91
C PHE A 797 15.48 24.24 -29.05
N GLU A 798 16.37 24.01 -30.01
CA GLU A 798 16.36 24.72 -31.29
C GLU A 798 15.07 24.40 -32.06
N PHE A 799 14.46 25.41 -32.69
CA PHE A 799 13.23 25.23 -33.47
C PHE A 799 13.41 24.18 -34.58
N LYS A 800 14.54 24.23 -35.28
CA LYS A 800 14.94 23.29 -36.33
C LYS A 800 15.01 21.83 -35.85
N SER A 801 15.40 21.57 -34.60
CA SER A 801 15.37 20.21 -34.03
C SER A 801 13.93 19.72 -33.81
N ILE A 802 13.00 20.62 -33.49
CA ILE A 802 11.57 20.31 -33.34
C ILE A 802 10.91 20.12 -34.72
N GLU A 803 11.23 20.95 -35.71
CA GLU A 803 10.80 20.76 -37.10
C GLU A 803 11.21 19.38 -37.60
N THR A 804 12.50 19.03 -37.46
CA THR A 804 13.04 17.71 -37.84
C THR A 804 12.30 16.58 -37.12
N ALA A 805 12.07 16.70 -35.80
CA ALA A 805 11.38 15.69 -35.01
C ALA A 805 9.88 15.53 -35.33
N THR A 806 9.22 16.55 -35.90
CA THR A 806 7.78 16.55 -36.21
C THR A 806 7.47 16.38 -37.72
N SER A 807 8.50 16.12 -38.53
CA SER A 807 8.42 16.13 -40.00
C SER A 807 7.89 17.46 -40.56
N ASN A 808 8.44 18.59 -40.09
CA ASN A 808 8.01 19.95 -40.39
C ASN A 808 6.53 20.21 -40.02
N PHE A 809 6.11 19.73 -38.84
CA PHE A 809 4.72 19.81 -38.35
C PHE A 809 3.70 19.19 -39.33
N GLU A 810 3.99 18.00 -39.86
CA GLU A 810 3.12 17.33 -40.83
C GLU A 810 1.72 17.06 -40.25
N LYS A 811 0.67 17.24 -41.07
CA LYS A 811 -0.73 17.01 -40.65
C LYS A 811 -1.01 15.56 -40.22
N SER A 812 -0.26 14.60 -40.75
CA SER A 812 -0.24 13.17 -40.35
C SER A 812 0.06 13.00 -38.85
N ASN A 813 0.96 13.83 -38.32
CA ASN A 813 1.43 13.79 -36.94
C ASN A 813 0.54 14.59 -35.97
N LYS A 814 -0.54 15.22 -36.44
CA LYS A 814 -1.38 16.10 -35.60
C LYS A 814 -2.21 15.27 -34.59
N LEU A 815 -1.86 15.42 -33.31
CA LEU A 815 -2.54 14.78 -32.17
C LEU A 815 -3.81 15.53 -31.74
N GLY A 816 -3.91 16.84 -32.00
CA GLY A 816 -5.08 17.63 -31.62
C GLY A 816 -4.98 19.11 -31.98
N HIS A 817 -6.06 19.84 -31.69
CA HIS A 817 -6.17 21.30 -31.80
C HIS A 817 -7.19 21.86 -30.82
N GLY A 818 -7.05 23.14 -30.49
CA GLY A 818 -8.02 23.91 -29.72
C GLY A 818 -7.63 25.39 -29.70
N GLY A 819 -8.33 26.21 -28.91
CA GLY A 819 -8.10 27.67 -28.84
C GLY A 819 -6.68 28.10 -28.43
N PHE A 820 -5.87 27.18 -27.90
CA PHE A 820 -4.50 27.41 -27.44
C PHE A 820 -3.42 26.96 -28.43
N GLY A 821 -3.81 26.48 -29.63
CA GLY A 821 -2.90 26.05 -30.69
C GLY A 821 -3.07 24.59 -31.12
N GLU A 822 -2.05 24.07 -31.80
CA GLU A 822 -2.03 22.73 -32.39
C GLU A 822 -1.01 21.83 -31.69
N VAL A 823 -1.32 20.54 -31.54
CA VAL A 823 -0.44 19.56 -30.89
C VAL A 823 -0.04 18.49 -31.90
N TYR A 824 1.26 18.23 -32.01
CA TYR A 824 1.86 17.27 -32.92
C TYR A 824 2.62 16.19 -32.17
N LYS A 825 2.65 14.98 -32.73
CA LYS A 825 3.62 13.96 -32.34
C LYS A 825 4.96 14.28 -32.99
N GLY A 826 6.04 13.98 -32.28
CA GLY A 826 7.37 13.96 -32.88
C GLY A 826 8.26 12.90 -32.23
N THR A 827 9.38 12.60 -32.87
CA THR A 827 10.40 11.68 -32.37
C THR A 827 11.77 12.33 -32.56
N PHE A 828 12.48 12.59 -31.46
CA PHE A 828 13.84 13.11 -31.54
C PHE A 828 14.84 12.04 -32.05
N PRO A 829 16.02 12.42 -32.58
CA PRO A 829 17.01 11.48 -33.13
C PRO A 829 17.49 10.39 -32.16
N ASN A 830 17.32 10.59 -30.85
CA ASN A 830 17.62 9.61 -29.79
C ASN A 830 16.46 8.63 -29.50
N GLY A 831 15.41 8.60 -30.33
CA GLY A 831 14.22 7.76 -30.16
C GLY A 831 13.18 8.29 -29.16
N THR A 832 13.36 9.48 -28.59
CA THR A 832 12.39 10.04 -27.62
C THR A 832 11.12 10.52 -28.32
N GLU A 833 9.99 9.85 -28.09
CA GLU A 833 8.67 10.31 -28.51
C GLU A 833 8.19 11.51 -27.66
N VAL A 834 7.73 12.56 -28.34
CA VAL A 834 7.29 13.83 -27.73
C VAL A 834 5.95 14.31 -28.28
N ALA A 835 5.23 15.07 -27.44
CA ALA A 835 4.05 15.83 -27.82
C ALA A 835 4.42 17.32 -27.88
N VAL A 836 4.36 17.91 -29.07
CA VAL A 836 4.81 19.26 -29.38
C VAL A 836 3.60 20.17 -29.54
N LYS A 837 3.35 21.04 -28.56
CA LYS A 837 2.27 22.03 -28.56
C LYS A 837 2.81 23.35 -29.14
N ARG A 838 2.36 23.69 -30.34
CA ARG A 838 2.68 24.96 -31.03
C ARG A 838 1.56 25.96 -30.77
N LEU A 839 1.87 27.03 -30.06
CA LEU A 839 0.87 28.02 -29.64
C LEU A 839 0.45 28.92 -30.81
N SER A 840 -0.78 29.46 -30.74
CA SER A 840 -1.29 30.35 -31.79
C SER A 840 -0.57 31.71 -31.79
N LYS A 841 -0.24 32.21 -32.98
CA LYS A 841 0.38 33.52 -33.18
C LYS A 841 -0.58 34.70 -32.98
N THR A 842 -1.89 34.46 -32.98
CA THR A 842 -2.91 35.51 -33.03
C THR A 842 -3.60 35.79 -31.68
N SER A 843 -3.34 34.98 -30.64
CA SER A 843 -3.87 35.22 -29.30
C SER A 843 -2.81 35.82 -28.37
N GLY A 844 -3.04 37.05 -27.90
CA GLY A 844 -2.21 37.65 -26.83
C GLY A 844 -2.23 36.83 -25.53
N GLN A 845 -3.25 35.98 -25.37
CA GLN A 845 -3.36 34.98 -24.32
C GLN A 845 -2.25 33.91 -24.38
N GLY A 846 -1.81 33.51 -25.59
CA GLY A 846 -0.81 32.45 -25.79
C GLY A 846 0.56 32.78 -25.18
N GLU A 847 0.95 34.06 -25.08
CA GLU A 847 2.20 34.42 -24.39
C GLU A 847 2.09 34.35 -22.86
N GLN A 848 0.92 34.69 -22.31
CA GLN A 848 0.66 34.55 -20.87
C GLN A 848 0.59 33.06 -20.49
N GLU A 849 -0.01 32.23 -21.34
CA GLU A 849 -0.06 30.77 -21.18
C GLU A 849 1.32 30.12 -21.35
N PHE A 850 2.11 30.54 -22.35
CA PHE A 850 3.51 30.11 -22.48
C PHE A 850 4.32 30.42 -21.21
N LYS A 851 4.22 31.66 -20.71
CA LYS A 851 4.89 32.08 -19.47
C LYS A 851 4.40 31.27 -18.27
N ASN A 852 3.10 30.98 -18.15
CA ASN A 852 2.56 30.15 -17.08
C ASN A 852 3.01 28.68 -17.18
N GLU A 853 2.93 28.05 -18.35
CA GLU A 853 3.35 26.66 -18.55
C GLU A 853 4.87 26.50 -18.32
N VAL A 854 5.71 27.40 -18.83
CA VAL A 854 7.16 27.37 -18.59
C VAL A 854 7.54 27.73 -17.14
N LEU A 855 6.88 28.71 -16.50
CA LEU A 855 7.26 29.16 -15.15
C LEU A 855 6.68 28.30 -14.02
N LEU A 856 5.54 27.63 -14.26
CA LEU A 856 4.80 26.82 -13.28
C LEU A 856 4.95 25.31 -13.55
N VAL A 857 4.63 24.83 -14.76
CA VAL A 857 4.62 23.37 -15.04
C VAL A 857 6.03 22.78 -15.03
N ALA A 858 7.06 23.55 -15.46
CA ALA A 858 8.46 23.13 -15.31
C ALA A 858 8.90 22.92 -13.83
N LYS A 859 8.14 23.46 -12.86
CA LYS A 859 8.36 23.28 -11.41
C LYS A 859 7.42 22.24 -10.78
N LEU A 860 6.41 21.76 -11.51
CA LEU A 860 5.40 20.82 -11.03
C LEU A 860 5.69 19.40 -11.55
N GLN A 861 6.69 18.76 -10.96
CA GLN A 861 6.97 17.34 -11.23
C GLN A 861 6.07 16.45 -10.35
N HIS A 862 5.00 15.91 -10.94
CA HIS A 862 4.08 15.00 -10.27
C HIS A 862 3.80 13.76 -11.15
N ARG A 863 3.62 12.59 -10.54
CA ARG A 863 3.40 11.31 -11.25
C ARG A 863 2.20 11.33 -12.20
N ASN A 864 1.18 12.14 -11.87
CA ASN A 864 -0.08 12.23 -12.60
C ASN A 864 -0.22 13.53 -13.42
N LEU A 865 0.88 14.24 -13.70
CA LEU A 865 0.92 15.40 -14.59
C LEU A 865 1.88 15.14 -15.76
N VAL A 866 1.52 15.57 -16.97
CA VAL A 866 2.37 15.36 -18.16
C VAL A 866 3.63 16.23 -18.05
N ARG A 867 4.80 15.58 -17.98
CA ARG A 867 6.08 16.26 -17.84
C ARG A 867 6.42 17.08 -19.08
N LEU A 868 6.57 18.40 -18.88
CA LEU A 868 7.29 19.27 -19.82
C LEU A 868 8.76 18.82 -19.87
N LEU A 869 9.25 18.51 -21.06
CA LEU A 869 10.65 18.16 -21.32
C LEU A 869 11.48 19.40 -21.68
N GLY A 870 10.85 20.38 -22.32
CA GLY A 870 11.47 21.67 -22.64
C GLY A 870 10.53 22.57 -23.45
N PHE A 871 11.07 23.64 -24.00
CA PHE A 871 10.34 24.61 -24.82
C PHE A 871 11.21 25.09 -25.98
N SER A 872 10.65 25.86 -26.90
CA SER A 872 11.40 26.63 -27.89
C SER A 872 10.75 27.99 -28.12
N VAL A 873 11.59 28.99 -28.39
CA VAL A 873 11.19 30.36 -28.71
C VAL A 873 12.07 30.85 -29.85
N GLU A 874 11.48 31.06 -31.02
CA GLU A 874 12.19 31.62 -32.18
C GLU A 874 11.27 32.60 -32.94
N GLY A 875 11.56 33.89 -32.82
CA GLY A 875 10.64 34.95 -33.24
C GLY A 875 9.29 34.83 -32.52
N GLU A 876 8.20 34.69 -33.29
CA GLU A 876 6.85 34.47 -32.76
C GLU A 876 6.50 32.98 -32.56
N GLU A 877 7.38 32.04 -32.89
CA GLU A 877 7.15 30.62 -32.61
C GLU A 877 7.37 30.34 -31.12
N LYS A 878 6.27 30.11 -30.39
CA LYS A 878 6.26 29.76 -28.96
C LYS A 878 5.80 28.31 -28.83
N ILE A 879 6.72 27.41 -28.52
CA ILE A 879 6.49 25.95 -28.57
C ILE A 879 6.82 25.28 -27.22
N LEU A 880 5.98 24.33 -26.81
CA LEU A 880 6.15 23.53 -25.60
C LEU A 880 6.31 22.05 -25.96
N VAL A 881 7.36 21.42 -25.45
CA VAL A 881 7.71 20.02 -25.73
C VAL A 881 7.44 19.17 -24.50
N TYR A 882 6.39 18.36 -24.56
CA TYR A 882 5.99 17.42 -23.52
C TYR A 882 6.46 16.01 -23.84
N LYS A 883 6.59 15.17 -22.81
CA LYS A 883 6.74 13.72 -23.01
C LYS A 883 5.46 13.20 -23.67
N PHE A 884 5.58 12.41 -24.74
CA PHE A 884 4.43 11.74 -25.33
C PHE A 884 3.81 10.74 -24.33
N VAL A 885 2.48 10.66 -24.33
CA VAL A 885 1.70 9.74 -23.50
C VAL A 885 0.82 8.93 -24.43
N HIS A 886 1.00 7.61 -24.42
CA HIS A 886 0.33 6.67 -25.33
C HIS A 886 -1.16 6.48 -25.01
N ASN A 887 -1.55 6.77 -23.76
CA ASN A 887 -2.95 6.77 -23.34
C ASN A 887 -3.61 8.12 -23.62
N LYS A 888 -4.94 8.12 -23.70
CA LYS A 888 -5.77 9.32 -23.91
C LYS A 888 -5.71 10.26 -22.69
N SER A 889 -6.19 11.49 -22.87
CA SER A 889 -6.25 12.51 -21.83
C SER A 889 -7.19 12.14 -20.68
N LEU A 890 -7.01 12.77 -19.51
CA LEU A 890 -8.01 12.63 -18.42
C LEU A 890 -9.38 13.19 -18.84
N ASP A 891 -9.42 14.21 -19.71
CA ASP A 891 -10.67 14.73 -20.24
C ASP A 891 -11.37 13.72 -21.18
N TYR A 892 -10.62 12.90 -21.93
CA TYR A 892 -11.20 11.75 -22.64
C TYR A 892 -11.83 10.74 -21.66
N PHE A 893 -11.15 10.40 -20.57
CA PHE A 893 -11.71 9.46 -19.56
C PHE A 893 -12.86 10.04 -18.73
N LEU A 894 -13.04 11.36 -18.68
CA LEU A 894 -14.12 12.03 -17.96
C LEU A 894 -15.29 12.49 -18.85
N PHE A 895 -15.03 12.78 -20.13
CA PHE A 895 -15.96 13.50 -21.00
C PHE A 895 -16.03 12.95 -22.44
N ASP A 896 -15.23 11.96 -22.85
CA ASP A 896 -15.46 11.33 -24.16
C ASP A 896 -16.74 10.50 -24.15
N SER A 897 -17.65 10.87 -25.03
CA SER A 897 -18.85 10.15 -25.43
C SER A 897 -18.64 8.66 -25.78
N SER A 898 -17.39 8.21 -26.03
CA SER A 898 -17.09 6.79 -26.18
C SER A 898 -17.19 5.95 -24.90
N ILE A 899 -17.09 6.57 -23.71
CA ILE A 899 -17.23 5.92 -22.39
C ILE A 899 -18.49 6.44 -21.67
N GLY A 900 -19.61 6.50 -22.38
CA GLY A 900 -20.91 6.72 -21.76
C GLY A 900 -21.36 5.53 -20.90
N ASN A 901 -22.36 5.77 -20.05
CA ASN A 901 -23.09 4.69 -19.36
C ASN A 901 -23.75 3.71 -20.37
N LEU A 902 -24.21 2.55 -19.91
CA LEU A 902 -24.80 1.52 -20.78
C LEU A 902 -25.90 2.07 -21.70
N VAL A 903 -26.77 2.96 -21.20
CA VAL A 903 -27.82 3.61 -22.01
C VAL A 903 -27.22 4.45 -23.14
N THR A 904 -26.15 5.18 -22.88
CA THR A 904 -25.42 5.97 -23.90
C THR A 904 -24.71 5.07 -24.91
N TYR A 905 -24.12 3.96 -24.48
CA TYR A 905 -23.50 2.96 -25.36
C TYR A 905 -24.53 2.31 -26.30
N VAL A 906 -25.66 1.86 -25.75
CA VAL A 906 -26.78 1.30 -26.51
C VAL A 906 -27.37 2.32 -27.48
N TRP A 907 -27.56 3.58 -27.07
CA TRP A 907 -28.00 4.67 -27.94
C TRP A 907 -27.04 4.92 -29.12
N ARG A 908 -25.72 4.79 -28.89
CA ARG A 908 -24.73 4.90 -29.97
C ARG A 908 -24.79 3.72 -30.95
N LEU A 909 -24.89 2.49 -30.45
CA LEU A 909 -25.04 1.30 -31.31
C LEU A 909 -26.34 1.37 -32.13
N TRP A 910 -27.44 1.78 -31.49
CA TRP A 910 -28.74 2.00 -32.14
C TRP A 910 -28.66 2.99 -33.30
N ASN A 911 -28.14 4.20 -33.05
CA ASN A 911 -28.01 5.24 -34.08
C ASN A 911 -27.04 4.87 -35.22
N ASN A 912 -26.05 4.02 -34.94
CA ASN A 912 -25.11 3.53 -35.95
C ASN A 912 -25.64 2.33 -36.76
N GLY A 913 -26.80 1.76 -36.41
CA GLY A 913 -27.31 0.51 -37.00
C GLY A 913 -26.62 -0.76 -36.50
N SER A 914 -25.75 -0.62 -35.48
CA SER A 914 -24.92 -1.68 -34.88
C SER A 914 -25.57 -2.36 -33.67
N SER A 915 -26.90 -2.32 -33.52
CA SER A 915 -27.61 -2.80 -32.32
C SER A 915 -27.27 -4.24 -31.89
N LEU A 916 -26.92 -5.11 -32.83
CA LEU A 916 -26.52 -6.50 -32.56
C LEU A 916 -25.12 -6.64 -31.92
N GLU A 917 -24.26 -5.62 -31.97
CA GLU A 917 -22.97 -5.58 -31.24
C GLU A 917 -23.16 -5.50 -29.71
N LEU A 918 -24.41 -5.37 -29.23
CA LEU A 918 -24.75 -5.45 -27.81
C LEU A 918 -24.85 -6.90 -27.29
N ILE A 919 -24.99 -7.89 -28.17
CA ILE A 919 -25.21 -9.28 -27.75
C ILE A 919 -23.92 -9.94 -27.26
N ASP A 920 -24.02 -10.60 -26.10
CA ASP A 920 -22.94 -11.37 -25.50
C ASP A 920 -22.55 -12.55 -26.41
N PRO A 921 -21.28 -12.67 -26.85
CA PRO A 921 -20.80 -13.77 -27.68
C PRO A 921 -21.09 -15.17 -27.09
N ALA A 922 -21.30 -15.30 -25.77
CA ALA A 922 -21.69 -16.55 -25.13
C ALA A 922 -23.09 -17.06 -25.54
N MET A 923 -23.94 -16.23 -26.16
CA MET A 923 -25.25 -16.65 -26.68
C MET A 923 -25.17 -17.32 -28.07
N GLY A 924 -24.01 -17.27 -28.75
CA GLY A 924 -23.82 -17.90 -30.07
C GLY A 924 -24.77 -17.33 -31.13
N GLU A 925 -25.49 -18.21 -31.83
CA GLU A 925 -26.59 -17.84 -32.73
C GLU A 925 -27.98 -18.21 -32.17
N ASN A 926 -28.08 -18.52 -30.88
CA ASN A 926 -29.30 -19.07 -30.26
C ASN A 926 -30.29 -17.98 -29.78
N TYR A 927 -30.60 -17.02 -30.66
CA TYR A 927 -31.54 -15.92 -30.40
C TYR A 927 -32.16 -15.42 -31.71
N ASP A 928 -33.37 -14.86 -31.64
CA ASP A 928 -34.00 -14.17 -32.77
C ASP A 928 -33.50 -12.72 -32.85
N LYS A 929 -33.06 -12.30 -34.05
CA LYS A 929 -32.44 -10.99 -34.27
C LYS A 929 -33.45 -9.85 -34.25
N ASP A 930 -34.67 -10.09 -34.72
CA ASP A 930 -35.74 -9.09 -34.74
C ASP A 930 -36.34 -8.95 -33.33
N GLU A 931 -36.46 -10.04 -32.57
CA GLU A 931 -36.82 -10.01 -31.13
C GLU A 931 -35.80 -9.20 -30.31
N VAL A 932 -34.50 -9.42 -30.52
CA VAL A 932 -33.42 -8.64 -29.88
C VAL A 932 -33.50 -7.16 -30.23
N ILE A 933 -33.59 -6.81 -31.52
CA ILE A 933 -33.64 -5.40 -31.97
C ILE A 933 -34.90 -4.72 -31.41
N ARG A 934 -36.04 -5.41 -31.38
CA ARG A 934 -37.29 -4.94 -30.78
C ARG A 934 -37.15 -4.70 -29.27
N CYS A 935 -36.49 -5.60 -28.53
CA CYS A 935 -36.21 -5.41 -27.11
C CYS A 935 -35.30 -4.20 -26.83
N ILE A 936 -34.27 -3.97 -27.66
CA ILE A 936 -33.39 -2.79 -27.56
C ILE A 936 -34.19 -1.49 -27.83
N HIS A 937 -35.06 -1.49 -28.85
CA HIS A 937 -35.95 -0.38 -29.17
C HIS A 937 -36.85 -0.01 -27.99
N ILE A 938 -37.52 -1.00 -27.40
CA ILE A 938 -38.40 -0.82 -26.24
C ILE A 938 -37.60 -0.34 -25.01
N GLY A 939 -36.42 -0.91 -24.76
CA GLY A 939 -35.53 -0.48 -23.69
C GLY A 939 -35.14 1.00 -23.79
N LEU A 940 -34.87 1.51 -25.00
CA LEU A 940 -34.58 2.92 -25.25
C LEU A 940 -35.80 3.83 -25.03
N LEU A 941 -37.03 3.35 -25.27
CA LEU A 941 -38.27 4.08 -24.95
C LEU A 941 -38.51 4.19 -23.44
N CYS A 942 -38.11 3.19 -22.65
CA CYS A 942 -38.28 3.21 -21.19
C CYS A 942 -37.36 4.21 -20.46
N VAL A 943 -36.27 4.69 -21.09
CA VAL A 943 -35.22 5.53 -20.46
C VAL A 943 -35.18 6.98 -20.96
N GLN A 944 -36.28 7.48 -21.54
CA GLN A 944 -36.40 8.86 -22.03
C GLN A 944 -36.21 9.90 -20.92
N GLU A 945 -35.68 11.08 -21.27
CA GLU A 945 -35.38 12.17 -20.31
C GLU A 945 -36.63 12.59 -19.52
N ASN A 946 -37.70 12.93 -20.23
CA ASN A 946 -39.01 13.29 -19.71
C ASN A 946 -39.82 12.03 -19.33
N PRO A 947 -40.39 11.94 -18.11
CA PRO A 947 -41.27 10.83 -17.72
C PRO A 947 -42.49 10.63 -18.61
N ALA A 948 -43.06 11.69 -19.19
CA ALA A 948 -44.25 11.60 -20.05
C ALA A 948 -43.98 10.98 -21.44
N ASP A 949 -42.71 10.93 -21.86
CA ASP A 949 -42.30 10.28 -23.12
C ASP A 949 -41.95 8.79 -22.94
N ARG A 950 -42.07 8.26 -21.71
CA ARG A 950 -41.85 6.84 -21.38
C ARG A 950 -43.18 6.07 -21.50
N PRO A 951 -43.20 4.89 -22.15
CA PRO A 951 -44.41 4.06 -22.21
C PRO A 951 -44.76 3.49 -20.82
N THR A 952 -46.06 3.37 -20.53
CA THR A 952 -46.52 2.65 -19.33
C THR A 952 -46.18 1.16 -19.43
N MET A 953 -46.07 0.45 -18.30
CA MET A 953 -45.82 -0.99 -18.30
C MET A 953 -46.87 -1.79 -19.10
N SER A 954 -48.12 -1.34 -19.12
CA SER A 954 -49.18 -1.91 -19.97
C SER A 954 -48.94 -1.72 -21.48
N ILE A 955 -48.33 -0.61 -21.90
CA ILE A 955 -47.92 -0.37 -23.30
C ILE A 955 -46.66 -1.17 -23.62
N VAL A 956 -45.66 -1.19 -22.73
CA VAL A 956 -44.43 -2.01 -22.85
C VAL A 956 -44.80 -3.49 -23.04
N PHE A 957 -45.74 -4.00 -22.24
CA PHE A 957 -46.25 -5.36 -22.36
C PHE A 957 -46.87 -5.65 -23.74
N GLN A 958 -47.69 -4.74 -24.28
CA GLN A 958 -48.25 -4.89 -25.63
C GLN A 958 -47.15 -4.82 -26.71
N MET A 959 -46.17 -3.93 -26.55
CA MET A 959 -45.04 -3.79 -27.47
C MET A 959 -44.19 -5.06 -27.54
N LEU A 960 -43.98 -5.75 -26.40
CA LEU A 960 -43.26 -7.02 -26.32
C LEU A 960 -44.09 -8.20 -26.87
N THR A 961 -45.38 -8.30 -26.51
CA THR A 961 -46.20 -9.48 -26.85
C THR A 961 -46.85 -9.45 -28.23
N ASN A 962 -47.10 -8.27 -28.80
CA ASN A 962 -47.71 -8.13 -30.11
C ASN A 962 -46.70 -7.54 -31.11
N THR A 963 -46.08 -8.42 -31.91
CA THR A 963 -45.11 -8.07 -32.94
C THR A 963 -45.66 -7.13 -34.02
N THR A 964 -46.98 -7.10 -34.24
CA THR A 964 -47.63 -6.22 -35.23
C THR A 964 -47.71 -4.75 -34.81
N ILE A 965 -47.45 -4.43 -33.54
CA ILE A 965 -47.44 -3.04 -33.07
C ILE A 965 -46.19 -2.32 -33.58
N THR A 966 -46.40 -1.21 -34.27
CA THR A 966 -45.35 -0.26 -34.69
C THR A 966 -44.83 0.52 -33.49
N LEU A 967 -43.53 0.43 -33.21
CA LEU A 967 -42.90 1.14 -32.09
C LEU A 967 -42.57 2.60 -32.47
N PRO A 968 -42.83 3.60 -31.59
CA PRO A 968 -42.42 4.98 -31.81
C PRO A 968 -40.88 5.10 -31.77
N ILE A 969 -40.31 6.08 -32.49
CA ILE A 969 -38.84 6.25 -32.53
C ILE A 969 -38.35 6.88 -31.21
N PRO A 970 -37.47 6.23 -30.44
CA PRO A 970 -36.95 6.79 -29.20
C PRO A 970 -36.15 8.06 -29.47
N GLN A 971 -36.31 9.06 -28.59
CA GLN A 971 -35.44 10.23 -28.58
C GLN A 971 -34.19 9.94 -27.73
N MET A 972 -33.26 10.90 -27.67
CA MET A 972 -32.03 10.73 -26.90
C MET A 972 -32.32 10.59 -25.40
N PRO A 973 -31.88 9.51 -24.73
CA PRO A 973 -32.08 9.32 -23.30
C PRO A 973 -31.44 10.43 -22.45
N GLY A 974 -32.08 10.80 -21.34
CA GLY A 974 -31.65 11.92 -20.48
C GLY A 974 -30.28 11.75 -19.82
N PHE A 975 -29.77 10.51 -19.78
CA PHE A 975 -28.45 10.18 -19.22
C PHE A 975 -27.30 10.27 -20.25
N VAL A 976 -27.54 10.82 -21.45
CA VAL A 976 -26.51 11.08 -22.47
C VAL A 976 -25.88 12.46 -22.25
N PHE A 977 -24.56 12.50 -22.00
CA PHE A 977 -23.81 13.75 -21.83
C PHE A 977 -23.84 14.60 -23.11
N ARG A 978 -24.53 15.75 -23.06
CA ARG A 978 -24.67 16.66 -24.20
C ARG A 978 -23.40 17.48 -24.45
N VAL A 979 -22.51 16.97 -25.31
CA VAL A 979 -21.52 17.83 -26.00
C VAL A 979 -22.28 18.84 -26.86
N ARG A 980 -21.99 20.13 -26.73
CA ARG A 980 -22.52 21.14 -27.67
C ARG A 980 -21.83 20.97 -29.02
N PRO A 981 -22.55 20.78 -30.15
CA PRO A 981 -21.93 20.89 -31.45
C PRO A 981 -21.49 22.34 -31.69
N GLU A 982 -20.25 22.55 -32.16
CA GLU A 982 -19.86 23.85 -32.70
C GLU A 982 -20.55 24.10 -34.06
N PRO A 983 -20.92 25.35 -34.39
CA PRO A 983 -21.62 25.66 -35.62
C PRO A 983 -20.70 25.55 -36.85
N ASN A 984 -21.14 24.83 -37.89
CA ASN A 984 -20.44 24.76 -39.18
C ASN A 984 -20.27 26.18 -39.79
N PRO A 985 -19.04 26.64 -40.06
CA PRO A 985 -18.77 27.98 -40.58
C PRO A 985 -18.95 28.06 -42.11
N SER A 986 -20.06 27.56 -42.64
CA SER A 986 -20.27 27.39 -44.09
C SER A 986 -21.75 27.44 -44.55
N ALA A 987 -22.53 28.37 -44.00
CA ALA A 987 -23.86 28.72 -44.54
C ALA A 987 -24.14 30.23 -44.41
N GLU A 988 -24.15 30.95 -45.53
CA GLU A 988 -24.46 32.39 -45.52
C GLU A 988 -25.97 32.67 -45.56
N ARG A 989 -26.43 33.40 -44.54
CA ARG A 989 -27.41 34.50 -44.61
C ARG A 989 -28.65 34.31 -45.50
N LEU A 990 -29.77 33.98 -44.84
CA LEU A 990 -31.10 34.52 -45.14
C LEU A 990 -31.91 34.67 -43.84
N GLN A 991 -32.82 35.64 -43.78
CA GLN A 991 -33.62 36.02 -42.60
C GLN A 991 -35.13 35.74 -42.86
N PRO A 992 -36.06 36.00 -41.91
CA PRO A 992 -36.14 35.40 -40.57
C PRO A 992 -37.55 34.80 -40.29
N GLY A 993 -37.68 33.96 -39.26
CA GLY A 993 -38.98 33.47 -38.77
C GLY A 993 -39.01 33.38 -37.23
N PRO A 994 -40.15 33.64 -36.56
CA PRO A 994 -40.14 33.89 -35.12
C PRO A 994 -40.34 32.62 -34.27
N SER A 995 -39.43 32.39 -33.32
CA SER A 995 -39.71 31.60 -32.11
C SER A 995 -39.02 32.23 -30.90
N THR A 996 -39.83 32.55 -29.90
CA THR A 996 -39.44 33.35 -28.73
C THR A 996 -38.43 32.63 -27.85
N ALA A 997 -37.18 33.09 -27.84
CA ALA A 997 -36.23 32.74 -26.79
C ALA A 997 -36.57 33.55 -25.52
N MET A 998 -37.11 32.91 -24.49
CA MET A 998 -37.14 33.48 -23.14
C MET A 998 -36.75 32.42 -22.11
N SER A 999 -35.66 32.71 -21.39
CA SER A 999 -35.16 31.89 -20.29
C SER A 999 -36.02 32.09 -19.04
N PHE A 1000 -36.41 30.98 -18.40
CA PHE A 1000 -36.73 30.99 -16.98
C PHE A 1000 -35.62 30.24 -16.24
N ALA A 1001 -34.95 30.95 -15.34
CA ALA A 1001 -34.14 30.36 -14.30
C ALA A 1001 -35.01 30.15 -13.06
N CYS A 1002 -34.64 29.20 -12.20
CA CYS A 1002 -35.12 29.14 -10.84
C CYS A 1002 -33.92 29.03 -9.90
N SER A 1003 -33.79 29.98 -9.00
CA SER A 1003 -32.89 29.95 -7.86
C SER A 1003 -33.72 30.16 -6.60
N ILE A 1004 -33.32 29.49 -5.53
CA ILE A 1004 -33.68 29.79 -4.15
C ILE A 1004 -32.32 30.18 -3.54
N ASP A 1005 -32.12 31.30 -2.83
CA ASP A 1005 -33.02 31.99 -1.91
C ASP A 1005 -33.43 33.44 -2.28
N ASP A 1006 -34.49 33.93 -1.62
CA ASP A 1006 -34.96 35.32 -1.67
C ASP A 1006 -34.22 36.22 -0.66
N ALA A 1007 -33.48 37.21 -1.16
CA ALA A 1007 -33.10 38.41 -0.40
C ALA A 1007 -32.92 39.61 -1.35
N SER A 1008 -33.63 40.71 -1.10
CA SER A 1008 -33.76 41.80 -2.08
C SER A 1008 -32.62 42.82 -2.03
N ILE A 1009 -32.09 43.15 -3.21
CA ILE A 1009 -31.13 44.25 -3.41
C ILE A 1009 -31.90 45.58 -3.48
N THR A 1010 -31.50 46.56 -2.66
CA THR A 1010 -31.73 47.98 -2.97
C THR A 1010 -30.46 48.59 -3.55
N SER A 1011 -30.60 49.33 -4.65
CA SER A 1011 -29.49 49.75 -5.51
C SER A 1011 -29.21 51.26 -5.42
N VAL A 1012 -27.95 51.64 -5.61
CA VAL A 1012 -27.56 52.92 -6.21
C VAL A 1012 -26.34 52.68 -7.11
N ASN A 1013 -26.30 53.31 -8.28
CA ASN A 1013 -25.19 53.22 -9.25
C ASN A 1013 -24.29 54.50 -9.17
N PRO A 1014 -23.30 54.77 -10.05
CA PRO A 1014 -21.98 55.17 -9.58
C PRO A 1014 -21.70 56.68 -9.65
N ARG A 1015 -20.58 57.07 -9.02
CA ARG A 1015 -19.75 58.23 -9.36
C ARG A 1015 -18.28 57.85 -9.26
#